data_AF-A0AAD4P4V5-F1
#
_entry.id   AF-A0AAD4P4V5-F1
#
_cell.length_a   1.000
_cell.length_b   1.000
_cell.length_c   1.000
_cell.angle_alpha   90.00
_cell.angle_beta   90.00
_cell.angle_gamma   90.00
#
_symmetry.space_group_name_H-M   'P 1'
#
loop_
_entity.id
_entity.type
_entity.pdbx_description
1 polymer ?
#
loop_
_entity_poly.entity_id
_entity_poly.type
_entity_poly.pdbx_seq_one_letter_code
_entity_poly.pdbx_strand_id
1 'polypeptide(L)'
;MEVEEERQLIELRPGSESGPIFAATVGRAMTTLLNAKPKKLQDAVSRLDSPPNFAPITVSVEQSLWFLHKYIEEAAEKGDHLDHVLVPLLQHSLKKRDPKRGNQAIILLNWLFQDEIFLEAILRNVSDIILRRDDHYVALGWCILGRSLIEYENVVRDVSTYAIREKHEITLTKFCSSVPHLLSIMCNGSVMQEQFELPTRLAVAAADFVLSLTVALTRKDPSSNNITKKKNSSFVSAKNQTSNLLRAANNDRDESALRETSEISSTLDLKLLLWNNINELITLVEKLTDWSWKSRHLHAEGLKRVCKWLLELKQQYDCFQDQAELHMVKTGSLLLSSCWKHYGMLMCLEDRKLSQQHKELLDQYLSGIKFYADSQAEEPNIGKSSKSETVIFFLNCLMLLLGRLDSEQFEDAITESGSQISEILLSQLMCADEDVIDGAITIFKAVIFKTNHTLSMRSLGDIRQIDAFLPTLLNVLDERDAAAKAIVKLLAEYCSMCSNGKCLYEVLKRIFSKNVVQRRNAVDVVADLIHITSGSVDTLSEEEWQDVANNLLECLGDEDEAIQSQAANLIPMIGPHFVLTRLVDLSYSPHENIQTSATIALIALLVNHKEEPEILCMLLDCLSKLSQTLDSGVDASRKAGSTMDADRLLKLLPEWAKHVEDWHVMAGPLVDKMLGEPSNAVIVRFLSHISEYLAEAVDLVFNRLILYMREQKDVNECFSECKGRTDSTSEAVKHEHLFCRLCPLLIIRLLPLRVFDDLNSPLVYGKILHNSAIQETQRFSIEETECIAALMINRALNNSEFEDVRKLAAELCGRLHPEVLIPILSSQLESAANAKDMLKIKVCLFSLCTCLMVKGNNAYRHPDFLRIRRTTAMVLSWASTDGDEISKAQHGCIDSLALMLCAELQAPESSKGTVISSDSVLAYVINHMSDVKEAIPLESNGVRGRDEATARLSFRLCMANVLISACQKIPDTGKKSYAKKVTARVIRSIRETAVPEIRAAYIQVLFSVAYHLKSLIFPYSNDLLNVALNSLRQGSHKEKMAGAKLVMCLMASEEEVVESISAGLLEATTLLTNLSTTDPSAELPLTVAFAAAPLMLYIPPLRSLSLFLRTAELLLRGAIPYASAVSSLLRLFVSYPVGPPPPPEGMYSVRFLLFAGNSMLIQSFTTPELISYSQCVADPYDSA
;
A
#
# COMPACT_ATOMS: atom_id res chain seq x y z
N MET A 1 29.23 -17.02 -104.13
CA MET A 1 29.16 -18.41 -103.68
C MET A 1 27.94 -18.50 -102.80
N GLU A 2 26.73 -18.59 -103.38
CA GLU A 2 26.33 -19.69 -104.26
C GLU A 2 26.71 -21.03 -103.58
N VAL A 3 25.84 -22.01 -103.40
CA VAL A 3 24.44 -22.19 -103.78
C VAL A 3 24.11 -23.62 -103.33
N GLU A 4 22.83 -23.97 -103.43
CA GLU A 4 22.39 -25.34 -103.63
C GLU A 4 22.50 -26.34 -102.48
N GLU A 5 21.29 -26.74 -102.09
CA GLU A 5 20.85 -28.11 -102.29
C GLU A 5 20.86 -29.02 -101.06
N GLU A 6 19.64 -29.03 -100.50
CA GLU A 6 18.74 -30.14 -100.74
C GLU A 6 18.77 -31.31 -99.75
N ARG A 7 17.63 -31.35 -99.07
CA ARG A 7 16.66 -32.44 -99.09
C ARG A 7 16.98 -33.65 -98.25
N GLN A 8 15.83 -34.20 -97.82
CA GLN A 8 15.62 -35.55 -97.27
C GLN A 8 16.09 -35.65 -95.81
N LEU A 9 15.28 -36.04 -94.84
CA LEU A 9 14.04 -36.80 -94.86
C LEU A 9 13.26 -36.53 -93.57
N ILE A 10 11.96 -36.31 -93.77
CA ILE A 10 10.88 -36.70 -92.87
C ILE A 10 11.07 -38.18 -92.51
N GLU A 11 11.04 -38.57 -91.22
CA GLU A 11 10.01 -39.45 -90.63
C GLU A 11 10.31 -39.88 -89.17
N LEU A 12 9.20 -40.11 -88.45
CA LEU A 12 9.01 -41.01 -87.29
C LEU A 12 9.19 -40.47 -85.85
N ARG A 13 8.01 -40.23 -85.24
CA ARG A 13 7.58 -40.54 -83.85
C ARG A 13 8.13 -41.90 -83.33
N PRO A 14 7.90 -42.27 -82.05
CA PRO A 14 7.91 -41.50 -80.81
C PRO A 14 8.66 -42.24 -79.67
N GLY A 15 9.16 -41.53 -78.66
CA GLY A 15 9.64 -42.19 -77.44
C GLY A 15 10.37 -41.27 -76.46
N SER A 16 9.66 -40.86 -75.41
CA SER A 16 10.15 -40.70 -74.03
C SER A 16 11.39 -39.84 -73.67
N GLU A 17 12.05 -39.11 -74.58
CA GLU A 17 13.27 -38.35 -74.23
C GLU A 17 13.38 -36.90 -74.75
N SER A 18 12.26 -36.20 -74.99
CA SER A 18 12.29 -34.82 -75.53
C SER A 18 11.94 -33.68 -74.54
N GLY A 19 12.03 -33.92 -73.23
CA GLY A 19 11.68 -32.93 -72.19
C GLY A 19 12.48 -31.61 -72.22
N PRO A 20 13.83 -31.61 -72.40
CA PRO A 20 14.63 -30.38 -72.27
C PRO A 20 14.51 -29.44 -73.49
N ILE A 21 14.45 -30.00 -74.70
CA ILE A 21 14.42 -29.24 -75.96
C ILE A 21 13.06 -28.58 -76.18
N PHE A 22 11.98 -29.26 -75.78
CA PHE A 22 10.61 -28.76 -75.88
C PHE A 22 10.36 -27.62 -74.88
N ALA A 23 10.77 -27.79 -73.62
CA ALA A 23 10.69 -26.73 -72.60
C ALA A 23 11.53 -25.49 -72.97
N ALA A 24 12.71 -25.67 -73.57
CA ALA A 24 13.54 -24.57 -74.06
C ALA A 24 12.90 -23.79 -75.22
N THR A 25 12.06 -24.46 -76.03
CA THR A 25 11.36 -23.83 -77.15
C THR A 25 10.15 -23.02 -76.67
N VAL A 26 9.38 -23.55 -75.72
CA VAL A 26 8.31 -22.81 -75.01
C VAL A 26 8.90 -21.60 -74.27
N GLY A 27 10.03 -21.77 -73.57
CA GLY A 27 10.71 -20.67 -72.89
C GLY A 27 11.16 -19.54 -73.82
N ARG A 28 11.68 -19.86 -75.01
CA ARG A 28 12.06 -18.86 -76.03
C ARG A 28 10.84 -18.13 -76.61
N ALA A 29 9.75 -18.83 -76.87
CA ALA A 29 8.49 -18.23 -77.31
C ALA A 29 7.93 -17.27 -76.25
N MET A 30 7.82 -17.71 -74.99
CA MET A 30 7.34 -16.87 -73.88
C MET A 30 8.22 -15.64 -73.65
N THR A 31 9.55 -15.79 -73.75
CA THR A 31 10.47 -14.65 -73.64
C THR A 31 10.26 -13.62 -74.75
N THR A 32 10.00 -14.08 -75.98
CA THR A 32 9.74 -13.21 -77.14
C THR A 32 8.43 -12.44 -76.98
N LEU A 33 7.37 -13.12 -76.52
CA LEU A 33 6.06 -12.52 -76.29
C LEU A 33 6.06 -11.51 -75.14
N LEU A 34 6.66 -11.86 -74.01
CA LEU A 34 6.64 -11.02 -72.81
C LEU A 34 7.54 -9.79 -72.95
N ASN A 35 8.62 -9.86 -73.74
CA ASN A 35 9.47 -8.71 -74.03
C ASN A 35 8.95 -7.82 -75.19
N ALA A 36 7.87 -8.20 -75.86
CA ALA A 36 7.29 -7.40 -76.94
C ALA A 36 6.70 -6.08 -76.41
N LYS A 37 6.67 -5.03 -77.25
CA LYS A 37 5.97 -3.78 -76.90
C LYS A 37 4.46 -4.08 -76.84
N PRO A 38 3.71 -3.58 -75.82
CA PRO A 38 2.28 -3.91 -75.65
C PRO A 38 1.43 -3.69 -76.91
N LYS A 39 1.61 -2.53 -77.58
CA LYS A 39 0.91 -2.23 -78.83
C LYS A 39 1.24 -3.21 -79.97
N LYS A 40 2.52 -3.58 -80.12
CA LYS A 40 2.95 -4.56 -81.14
C LYS A 40 2.39 -5.95 -80.87
N LEU A 41 2.30 -6.35 -79.60
CA LEU A 41 1.73 -7.62 -79.20
C LEU A 41 0.22 -7.66 -79.47
N GLN A 42 -0.50 -6.58 -79.16
CA GLN A 42 -1.92 -6.44 -79.41
C GLN A 42 -2.25 -6.40 -80.92
N ASP A 43 -1.44 -5.69 -81.71
CA ASP A 43 -1.51 -5.69 -83.17
C ASP A 43 -1.22 -7.08 -83.76
N ALA A 44 -0.30 -7.86 -83.17
CA ALA A 44 -0.02 -9.22 -83.60
C ALA A 44 -1.18 -10.19 -83.27
N VAL A 45 -1.75 -10.08 -82.05
CA VAL A 45 -2.93 -10.85 -81.61
C VAL A 45 -4.12 -10.65 -82.56
N SER A 46 -4.39 -9.41 -82.96
CA SER A 46 -5.51 -9.08 -83.86
C SER A 46 -5.32 -9.53 -85.31
N ARG A 47 -4.13 -9.99 -85.71
CA ARG A 47 -3.80 -10.40 -87.10
C ARG A 47 -3.67 -11.93 -87.27
N LEU A 48 -4.01 -12.71 -86.25
CA LEU A 48 -3.74 -14.15 -86.19
C LEU A 48 -4.71 -15.05 -86.98
N ASP A 49 -5.69 -14.47 -87.68
CA ASP A 49 -6.72 -15.22 -88.42
C ASP A 49 -6.19 -16.04 -89.63
N SER A 50 -4.87 -16.07 -89.88
CA SER A 50 -4.27 -16.94 -90.91
C SER A 50 -2.84 -17.39 -90.56
N PRO A 51 -2.47 -18.66 -90.84
CA PRO A 51 -1.17 -19.21 -90.46
C PRO A 51 -0.02 -18.52 -91.22
N PRO A 52 1.10 -18.16 -90.55
CA PRO A 52 2.22 -17.50 -91.21
C PRO A 52 2.98 -18.47 -92.12
N ASN A 53 3.42 -17.99 -93.29
CA ASN A 53 4.34 -18.72 -94.17
C ASN A 53 5.69 -18.94 -93.48
N PHE A 54 6.13 -20.21 -93.40
CA PHE A 54 7.34 -20.63 -92.71
C PHE A 54 8.61 -20.13 -93.41
N ALA A 55 9.37 -19.26 -92.74
CA ALA A 55 10.78 -19.03 -93.03
C ALA A 55 11.58 -19.16 -91.72
N PRO A 56 12.66 -19.95 -91.69
CA PRO A 56 13.47 -20.15 -90.49
C PRO A 56 14.45 -18.98 -90.34
N ILE A 57 14.75 -18.60 -89.09
CA ILE A 57 15.98 -17.94 -88.58
C ILE A 57 15.69 -16.79 -87.59
N THR A 58 14.49 -16.20 -87.53
CA THR A 58 14.09 -15.28 -86.43
C THR A 58 12.68 -15.56 -85.94
N VAL A 59 12.54 -15.98 -84.67
CA VAL A 59 11.25 -16.21 -84.01
C VAL A 59 10.48 -14.89 -83.94
N SER A 60 9.46 -14.71 -84.78
CA SER A 60 8.61 -13.51 -84.75
C SER A 60 7.60 -13.57 -83.59
N VAL A 61 6.97 -12.44 -83.25
CA VAL A 61 5.92 -12.37 -82.22
C VAL A 61 4.72 -13.23 -82.64
N GLU A 62 4.36 -13.21 -83.91
CA GLU A 62 3.26 -13.99 -84.52
C GLU A 62 3.54 -15.50 -84.49
N GLN A 63 4.77 -15.93 -84.83
CA GLN A 63 5.18 -17.33 -84.74
C GLN A 63 5.15 -17.83 -83.29
N SER A 64 5.54 -16.98 -82.35
CA SER A 64 5.50 -17.31 -80.91
C SER A 64 4.07 -17.43 -80.37
N LEU A 65 3.14 -16.59 -80.83
CA LEU A 65 1.72 -16.68 -80.47
C LEU A 65 1.08 -17.97 -81.01
N TRP A 66 1.35 -18.33 -82.28
CA TRP A 66 0.80 -19.56 -82.87
C TRP A 66 1.34 -20.82 -82.18
N PHE A 67 2.64 -20.83 -81.87
CA PHE A 67 3.26 -21.90 -81.09
C PHE A 67 2.64 -22.02 -79.68
N LEU A 68 2.40 -20.89 -79.01
CA LEU A 68 1.77 -20.86 -77.68
C LEU A 68 0.32 -21.38 -77.73
N HIS A 69 -0.47 -20.98 -78.72
CA HIS A 69 -1.84 -21.46 -78.92
C HIS A 69 -1.88 -22.98 -79.02
N LYS A 70 -1.11 -23.55 -79.95
CA LYS A 70 -1.06 -24.99 -80.19
C LYS A 70 -0.54 -25.76 -78.97
N TYR A 71 0.43 -25.21 -78.26
CA TYR A 71 0.93 -25.83 -77.02
C TYR A 71 -0.16 -25.91 -75.94
N ILE A 72 -0.91 -24.83 -75.74
CA ILE A 72 -1.99 -24.79 -74.75
C ILE A 72 -3.14 -25.71 -75.16
N GLU A 73 -3.47 -25.78 -76.44
CA GLU A 73 -4.47 -26.70 -77.00
C GLU A 73 -4.10 -28.17 -76.70
N GLU A 74 -2.89 -28.59 -77.08
CA GLU A 74 -2.41 -29.95 -76.80
C GLU A 74 -2.34 -30.27 -75.30
N ALA A 75 -2.01 -29.28 -74.47
CA ALA A 75 -1.94 -29.46 -73.02
C ALA A 75 -3.33 -29.49 -72.36
N ALA A 76 -4.29 -28.71 -72.86
CA ALA A 76 -5.67 -28.70 -72.39
C ALA A 76 -6.37 -30.03 -72.69
N GLU A 77 -6.16 -30.60 -73.89
CA GLU A 77 -6.69 -31.91 -74.28
C GLU A 77 -6.13 -33.07 -73.43
N LYS A 78 -4.83 -33.01 -73.09
CA LYS A 78 -4.14 -34.04 -72.30
C LYS A 78 -4.29 -33.87 -70.79
N GLY A 79 -4.75 -32.70 -70.34
CA GLY A 79 -4.76 -32.33 -68.92
C GLY A 79 -3.36 -32.05 -68.35
N ASP A 80 -2.37 -31.77 -69.19
CA ASP A 80 -1.00 -31.51 -68.79
C ASP A 80 -0.84 -30.18 -68.03
N HIS A 81 0.19 -30.09 -67.20
CA HIS A 81 0.49 -28.87 -66.44
C HIS A 81 1.05 -27.75 -67.32
N LEU A 82 0.49 -26.55 -67.17
CA LEU A 82 0.90 -25.36 -67.93
C LEU A 82 2.05 -24.56 -67.29
N ASP A 83 2.83 -25.18 -66.39
CA ASP A 83 3.90 -24.52 -65.63
C ASP A 83 4.93 -23.81 -66.53
N HIS A 84 5.27 -24.39 -67.70
CA HIS A 84 6.21 -23.81 -68.67
C HIS A 84 5.71 -22.50 -69.31
N VAL A 85 4.42 -22.20 -69.22
CA VAL A 85 3.78 -20.96 -69.70
C VAL A 85 3.48 -20.03 -68.52
N LEU A 86 2.93 -20.58 -67.44
CA LEU A 86 2.50 -19.81 -66.27
C LEU A 86 3.68 -19.23 -65.48
N VAL A 87 4.74 -19.99 -65.20
CA VAL A 87 5.88 -19.49 -64.42
C VAL A 87 6.55 -18.27 -65.08
N PRO A 88 6.83 -18.26 -66.40
CA PRO A 88 7.29 -17.06 -67.10
C PRO A 88 6.34 -15.85 -67.01
N LEU A 89 5.01 -16.07 -67.09
CA LEU A 89 4.00 -15.01 -66.92
C LEU A 89 4.05 -14.39 -65.51
N LEU A 90 4.16 -15.23 -64.49
CA LEU A 90 4.27 -14.81 -63.09
C LEU A 90 5.57 -14.04 -62.85
N GLN A 91 6.71 -14.57 -63.34
CA GLN A 91 8.01 -13.91 -63.22
C GLN A 91 8.06 -12.56 -63.96
N HIS A 92 7.43 -12.45 -65.13
CA HIS A 92 7.35 -11.18 -65.86
C HIS A 92 6.53 -10.14 -65.09
N SER A 93 5.44 -10.57 -64.44
CA SER A 93 4.60 -9.69 -63.62
C SER A 93 5.33 -9.08 -62.43
N LEU A 94 6.36 -9.75 -61.90
CA LEU A 94 7.24 -9.26 -60.82
C LEU A 94 8.23 -8.17 -61.25
N LYS A 95 8.62 -8.11 -62.53
CA LYS A 95 9.63 -7.16 -63.04
C LYS A 95 9.09 -5.72 -63.24
N LYS A 96 7.85 -5.44 -62.81
CA LYS A 96 7.22 -4.12 -62.90
C LYS A 96 7.97 -3.07 -62.05
N ARG A 97 8.86 -2.29 -62.68
CA ARG A 97 9.34 -0.99 -62.15
C ARG A 97 8.66 0.22 -62.82
N ASP A 98 7.89 0.02 -63.89
CA ASP A 98 7.38 1.13 -64.71
C ASP A 98 5.94 0.84 -65.22
N PRO A 99 4.91 1.61 -64.84
CA PRO A 99 3.51 1.34 -65.16
C PRO A 99 3.19 1.43 -66.67
N LYS A 100 4.07 2.04 -67.47
CA LYS A 100 3.88 2.20 -68.93
C LYS A 100 4.30 0.98 -69.76
N ARG A 101 4.89 -0.07 -69.17
CA ARG A 101 5.51 -1.20 -69.90
C ARG A 101 5.02 -2.61 -69.54
N GLY A 102 3.99 -2.78 -68.71
CA GLY A 102 3.71 -4.05 -68.03
C GLY A 102 2.36 -4.75 -68.28
N ASN A 103 1.75 -4.62 -69.46
CA ASN A 103 0.44 -5.25 -69.76
C ASN A 103 0.52 -6.54 -70.59
N GLN A 104 1.72 -7.01 -70.98
CA GLN A 104 1.89 -8.13 -71.91
C GLN A 104 1.29 -9.43 -71.39
N ALA A 105 1.49 -9.75 -70.10
CA ALA A 105 0.89 -10.94 -69.48
C ALA A 105 -0.65 -10.87 -69.48
N ILE A 106 -1.22 -9.70 -69.19
CA ILE A 106 -2.68 -9.49 -69.20
C ILE A 106 -3.22 -9.53 -70.64
N ILE A 107 -2.51 -8.96 -71.61
CA ILE A 107 -2.88 -9.01 -73.04
C ILE A 107 -2.93 -10.45 -73.54
N LEU A 108 -1.92 -11.27 -73.18
CA LEU A 108 -1.89 -12.69 -73.55
C LEU A 108 -3.03 -13.48 -72.90
N LEU A 109 -3.28 -13.27 -71.60
CA LEU A 109 -4.40 -13.93 -70.92
C LEU A 109 -5.75 -13.50 -71.47
N ASN A 110 -5.93 -12.22 -71.79
CA ASN A 110 -7.16 -11.72 -72.41
C ASN A 110 -7.42 -12.33 -73.80
N TRP A 111 -6.36 -12.61 -74.56
CA TRP A 111 -6.47 -13.32 -75.83
C TRP A 111 -6.81 -14.80 -75.62
N LEU A 112 -6.10 -15.48 -74.72
CA LEU A 112 -6.32 -16.90 -74.45
C LEU A 112 -7.70 -17.18 -73.83
N PHE A 113 -8.27 -16.23 -73.07
CA PHE A 113 -9.60 -16.34 -72.48
C PHE A 113 -10.75 -16.22 -73.48
N GLN A 114 -10.47 -15.92 -74.76
CA GLN A 114 -11.48 -15.93 -75.82
C GLN A 114 -11.94 -17.36 -76.15
N ASP A 115 -11.12 -18.37 -75.87
CA ASP A 115 -11.46 -19.79 -75.99
C ASP A 115 -11.85 -20.35 -74.61
N GLU A 116 -13.05 -20.93 -74.50
CA GLU A 116 -13.58 -21.45 -73.23
C GLU A 116 -12.78 -22.65 -72.69
N ILE A 117 -12.25 -23.50 -73.57
CA ILE A 117 -11.43 -24.67 -73.19
C ILE A 117 -10.10 -24.18 -72.61
N PHE A 118 -9.50 -23.17 -73.23
CA PHE A 118 -8.25 -22.59 -72.75
C PHE A 118 -8.46 -21.82 -71.45
N LEU A 119 -9.57 -21.08 -71.34
CA LEU A 119 -9.95 -20.39 -70.11
C LEU A 119 -10.01 -21.37 -68.93
N GLU A 120 -10.76 -22.47 -69.06
CA GLU A 120 -10.90 -23.45 -67.98
C GLU A 120 -9.58 -24.12 -67.63
N ALA A 121 -8.81 -24.54 -68.66
CA ALA A 121 -7.50 -25.16 -68.47
C ALA A 121 -6.50 -24.21 -67.79
N ILE A 122 -6.47 -22.94 -68.20
CA ILE A 122 -5.56 -21.91 -67.64
C ILE A 122 -6.00 -21.54 -66.22
N LEU A 123 -7.28 -21.24 -65.98
CA LEU A 123 -7.77 -20.87 -64.64
C LEU A 123 -7.56 -22.00 -63.63
N ARG A 124 -7.82 -23.26 -64.02
CA ARG A 124 -7.50 -24.43 -63.18
C ARG A 124 -6.01 -24.48 -62.85
N ASN A 125 -5.15 -24.44 -63.87
CA ASN A 125 -3.70 -24.50 -63.63
C ASN A 125 -3.16 -23.29 -62.85
N VAL A 126 -3.73 -22.09 -63.02
CA VAL A 126 -3.37 -20.87 -62.28
C VAL A 126 -3.83 -20.95 -60.83
N SER A 127 -5.00 -21.51 -60.53
CA SER A 127 -5.43 -21.76 -59.14
C SER A 127 -4.63 -22.87 -58.47
N ASP A 128 -4.22 -23.90 -59.22
CA ASP A 128 -3.52 -25.07 -58.67
C ASP A 128 -2.00 -24.85 -58.55
N ILE A 129 -1.41 -23.88 -59.26
CA ILE A 129 0.06 -23.71 -59.30
C ILE A 129 0.65 -23.40 -57.91
N ILE A 130 -0.09 -22.66 -57.08
CA ILE A 130 0.31 -22.33 -55.71
C ILE A 130 0.26 -23.54 -54.78
N LEU A 131 -0.69 -24.45 -55.00
CA LEU A 131 -0.85 -25.67 -54.20
C LEU A 131 0.25 -26.68 -54.52
N ARG A 132 0.74 -26.67 -55.77
CA ARG A 132 1.70 -27.66 -56.30
C ARG A 132 3.17 -27.25 -56.13
N ARG A 133 3.47 -25.95 -55.99
CA ARG A 133 4.86 -25.43 -55.94
C ARG A 133 5.11 -24.59 -54.70
N ASP A 134 6.05 -25.05 -53.87
CA ASP A 134 6.53 -24.33 -52.69
C ASP A 134 7.64 -23.30 -53.03
N ASP A 135 7.38 -22.41 -53.99
CA ASP A 135 8.30 -21.34 -54.41
C ASP A 135 7.69 -19.97 -54.09
N HIS A 136 8.32 -19.27 -53.16
CA HIS A 136 7.89 -17.96 -52.68
C HIS A 136 7.86 -16.89 -53.78
N TYR A 137 8.72 -16.98 -54.81
CA TYR A 137 8.68 -16.07 -55.95
C TYR A 137 7.51 -16.38 -56.89
N VAL A 138 7.20 -17.66 -57.10
CA VAL A 138 6.02 -18.08 -57.89
C VAL A 138 4.74 -17.64 -57.19
N ALA A 139 4.64 -17.86 -55.87
CA ALA A 139 3.52 -17.42 -55.04
C ALA A 139 3.36 -15.88 -55.09
N LEU A 140 4.46 -15.12 -54.96
CA LEU A 140 4.42 -13.65 -55.03
C LEU A 140 3.95 -13.17 -56.42
N GLY A 141 4.47 -13.79 -57.49
CA GLY A 141 4.07 -13.48 -58.85
C GLY A 141 2.60 -13.78 -59.09
N TRP A 142 2.08 -14.84 -58.47
CA TRP A 142 0.68 -15.23 -58.55
C TRP A 142 -0.24 -14.27 -57.83
N CYS A 143 0.08 -13.86 -56.60
CA CYS A 143 -0.70 -12.83 -55.89
C CYS A 143 -0.80 -11.53 -56.70
N ILE A 144 0.31 -11.08 -57.30
CA ILE A 144 0.35 -9.85 -58.09
C ILE A 144 -0.42 -9.98 -59.41
N LEU A 145 -0.26 -11.09 -60.15
CA LEU A 145 -0.95 -11.31 -61.42
C LEU A 145 -2.45 -11.54 -61.18
N GLY A 146 -2.81 -12.37 -60.21
CA GLY A 146 -4.18 -12.65 -59.80
C GLY A 146 -4.93 -11.38 -59.41
N ARG A 147 -4.35 -10.56 -58.52
CA ARG A 147 -4.90 -9.24 -58.17
C ARG A 147 -5.04 -8.34 -59.40
N SER A 148 -4.03 -8.33 -60.28
CA SER A 148 -4.09 -7.53 -61.51
C SER A 148 -5.23 -7.95 -62.43
N LEU A 149 -5.55 -9.25 -62.53
CA LEU A 149 -6.66 -9.76 -63.35
C LEU A 149 -8.03 -9.31 -62.83
N ILE A 150 -8.21 -9.30 -61.51
CA ILE A 150 -9.43 -8.83 -60.85
C ILE A 150 -9.59 -7.31 -60.99
N GLU A 151 -8.50 -6.56 -60.80
CA GLU A 151 -8.55 -5.10 -60.85
C GLU A 151 -8.56 -4.52 -62.28
N TYR A 152 -8.20 -5.31 -63.29
CA TYR A 152 -8.04 -4.87 -64.68
C TYR A 152 -9.31 -4.25 -65.28
N GLU A 153 -10.49 -4.73 -64.84
CA GLU A 153 -11.80 -4.23 -65.23
C GLU A 153 -11.96 -2.72 -65.01
N ASN A 154 -11.29 -2.17 -63.99
CA ASN A 154 -11.46 -0.77 -63.54
C ASN A 154 -10.65 0.26 -64.35
N VAL A 155 -9.63 -0.15 -65.11
CA VAL A 155 -8.60 0.78 -65.63
C VAL A 155 -8.79 1.11 -67.11
N VAL A 156 -9.43 0.24 -67.90
CA VAL A 156 -9.49 0.36 -69.36
C VAL A 156 -10.92 0.15 -69.88
N ARG A 157 -11.57 1.23 -70.35
CA ARG A 157 -12.88 1.21 -71.02
C ARG A 157 -12.77 1.01 -72.54
N ASP A 158 -11.73 0.32 -73.02
CA ASP A 158 -11.55 0.05 -74.45
C ASP A 158 -12.11 -1.31 -74.86
N VAL A 159 -12.59 -1.39 -76.11
CA VAL A 159 -13.17 -2.56 -76.80
C VAL A 159 -12.24 -3.79 -76.80
N SER A 160 -10.96 -3.61 -76.50
CA SER A 160 -9.93 -4.65 -76.55
C SER A 160 -9.88 -5.64 -75.36
N THR A 161 -10.73 -5.49 -74.34
CA THR A 161 -10.69 -6.29 -73.09
C THR A 161 -11.98 -7.10 -72.84
N TYR A 162 -12.69 -7.48 -73.91
CA TYR A 162 -14.01 -8.12 -73.81
C TYR A 162 -13.99 -9.46 -73.06
N ALA A 163 -13.01 -10.32 -73.33
CA ALA A 163 -12.99 -11.70 -72.80
C ALA A 163 -12.79 -11.77 -71.28
N ILE A 164 -11.86 -11.00 -70.69
CA ILE A 164 -11.68 -10.96 -69.23
C ILE A 164 -12.93 -10.44 -68.53
N ARG A 165 -13.63 -9.47 -69.14
CA ARG A 165 -14.86 -8.89 -68.57
C ARG A 165 -16.03 -9.86 -68.65
N GLU A 166 -16.23 -10.51 -69.79
CA GLU A 166 -17.32 -11.47 -70.00
C GLU A 166 -17.16 -12.72 -69.10
N LYS A 167 -15.92 -13.15 -68.85
CA LYS A 167 -15.60 -14.34 -68.06
C LYS A 167 -15.16 -14.04 -66.63
N HIS A 168 -15.48 -12.84 -66.14
CA HIS A 168 -15.05 -12.35 -64.83
C HIS A 168 -15.65 -13.16 -63.68
N GLU A 169 -16.93 -13.50 -63.75
CA GLU A 169 -17.62 -14.31 -62.73
C GLU A 169 -17.01 -15.71 -62.56
N ILE A 170 -16.68 -16.37 -63.68
CA ILE A 170 -16.01 -17.68 -63.70
C ILE A 170 -14.61 -17.56 -63.08
N THR A 171 -13.90 -16.48 -63.38
CA THR A 171 -12.57 -16.19 -62.81
C THR A 171 -12.63 -16.00 -61.29
N LEU A 172 -13.60 -15.22 -60.81
CA LEU A 172 -13.82 -14.99 -59.36
C LEU A 172 -14.15 -16.29 -58.64
N THR A 173 -15.11 -17.06 -59.16
CA THR A 173 -15.53 -18.35 -58.57
C THR A 173 -14.35 -19.31 -58.46
N LYS A 174 -13.50 -19.39 -59.50
CA LYS A 174 -12.33 -20.28 -59.47
C LYS A 174 -11.25 -19.80 -58.50
N PHE A 175 -10.98 -18.50 -58.43
CA PHE A 175 -9.99 -17.93 -57.49
C PHE A 175 -10.46 -18.01 -56.03
N CYS A 176 -11.76 -18.01 -55.75
CA CYS A 176 -12.28 -18.20 -54.38
C CYS A 176 -11.82 -19.53 -53.76
N SER A 177 -11.67 -20.59 -54.56
CA SER A 177 -11.15 -21.87 -54.07
C SER A 177 -9.70 -21.80 -53.56
N SER A 178 -8.97 -20.74 -53.91
CA SER A 178 -7.58 -20.51 -53.49
C SER A 178 -7.46 -19.67 -52.20
N VAL A 179 -8.55 -19.13 -51.65
CA VAL A 179 -8.56 -18.25 -50.46
C VAL A 179 -7.97 -18.92 -49.21
N PRO A 180 -8.33 -20.16 -48.84
CA PRO A 180 -7.75 -20.80 -47.65
C PRO A 180 -6.21 -20.95 -47.74
N HIS A 181 -5.70 -21.23 -48.94
CA HIS A 181 -4.26 -21.37 -49.16
C HIS A 181 -3.54 -20.02 -49.13
N LEU A 182 -4.15 -18.98 -49.70
CA LEU A 182 -3.67 -17.60 -49.59
C LEU A 182 -3.55 -17.15 -48.13
N LEU A 183 -4.53 -17.49 -47.30
CA LEU A 183 -4.49 -17.19 -45.87
C LEU A 183 -3.42 -17.98 -45.14
N SER A 184 -3.17 -19.24 -45.51
CA SER A 184 -2.04 -20.01 -44.98
C SER A 184 -0.70 -19.34 -45.28
N ILE A 185 -0.49 -18.86 -46.52
CA ILE A 185 0.71 -18.08 -46.90
C ILE A 185 0.82 -16.80 -46.07
N MET A 186 -0.30 -16.12 -45.85
CA MET A 186 -0.37 -14.89 -45.07
C MET A 186 -0.02 -15.13 -43.59
N CYS A 187 -0.66 -16.10 -42.93
CA CYS A 187 -0.47 -16.44 -41.53
C CYS A 187 0.94 -16.95 -41.22
N ASN A 188 1.60 -17.61 -42.17
CA ASN A 188 2.97 -18.08 -42.04
C ASN A 188 4.01 -17.02 -42.44
N GLY A 189 3.58 -15.94 -43.09
CA GLY A 189 4.44 -14.96 -43.74
C GLY A 189 4.71 -13.71 -42.93
N SER A 190 4.86 -13.80 -41.61
CA SER A 190 5.16 -12.70 -40.69
C SER A 190 6.35 -13.00 -39.77
N VAL A 191 6.98 -11.96 -39.20
CA VAL A 191 8.14 -12.05 -38.31
C VAL A 191 7.91 -11.20 -37.07
N MET A 192 8.19 -11.73 -35.89
CA MET A 192 8.12 -10.99 -34.62
C MET A 192 9.36 -10.09 -34.45
N GLN A 193 9.15 -8.77 -34.31
CA GLN A 193 10.19 -7.79 -34.03
C GLN A 193 9.74 -6.86 -32.88
N GLU A 194 10.50 -6.83 -31.79
CA GLU A 194 10.23 -5.97 -30.62
C GLU A 194 8.80 -6.15 -30.06
N GLN A 195 8.33 -7.39 -29.93
CA GLN A 195 6.96 -7.75 -29.51
C GLN A 195 5.83 -7.46 -30.52
N PHE A 196 6.14 -6.95 -31.72
CA PHE A 196 5.15 -6.71 -32.78
C PHE A 196 5.33 -7.65 -33.97
N GLU A 197 4.22 -8.09 -34.57
CA GLU A 197 4.23 -8.96 -35.75
C GLU A 197 4.29 -8.11 -37.04
N LEU A 198 5.31 -8.33 -37.88
CA LEU A 198 5.50 -7.59 -39.13
C LEU A 198 5.36 -8.52 -40.35
N PRO A 199 4.60 -8.14 -41.40
CA PRO A 199 4.40 -8.98 -42.57
C PRO A 199 5.58 -8.96 -43.54
N THR A 200 5.79 -10.08 -44.22
CA THR A 200 6.64 -10.17 -45.41
C THR A 200 5.93 -9.59 -46.64
N ARG A 201 6.69 -9.23 -47.68
CA ARG A 201 6.12 -8.75 -48.96
C ARG A 201 5.16 -9.76 -49.60
N LEU A 202 5.43 -11.05 -49.46
CA LEU A 202 4.54 -12.11 -49.96
C LEU A 202 3.22 -12.13 -49.19
N ALA A 203 3.26 -12.02 -47.86
CA ALA A 203 2.06 -12.00 -47.03
C ALA A 203 1.19 -10.77 -47.31
N VAL A 204 1.79 -9.58 -47.49
CA VAL A 204 1.08 -8.36 -47.92
C VAL A 204 0.40 -8.58 -49.28
N ALA A 205 1.13 -9.11 -50.27
CA ALA A 205 0.57 -9.36 -51.59
C ALA A 205 -0.57 -10.40 -51.58
N ALA A 206 -0.46 -11.43 -50.72
CA ALA A 206 -1.50 -12.44 -50.53
C ALA A 206 -2.75 -11.84 -49.87
N ALA A 207 -2.60 -11.07 -48.79
CA ALA A 207 -3.70 -10.38 -48.10
C ALA A 207 -4.44 -9.43 -49.06
N ASP A 208 -3.71 -8.61 -49.80
CA ASP A 208 -4.30 -7.68 -50.77
C ASP A 208 -5.01 -8.39 -51.92
N PHE A 209 -4.53 -9.57 -52.32
CA PHE A 209 -5.21 -10.37 -53.33
C PHE A 209 -6.53 -10.93 -52.80
N VAL A 210 -6.55 -11.47 -51.56
CA VAL A 210 -7.80 -11.93 -50.91
C VAL A 210 -8.78 -10.76 -50.75
N LEU A 211 -8.33 -9.58 -50.32
CA LEU A 211 -9.18 -8.39 -50.20
C LEU A 211 -9.73 -7.96 -51.56
N SER A 212 -8.89 -7.89 -52.60
CA SER A 212 -9.33 -7.51 -53.95
C SER A 212 -10.35 -8.50 -54.52
N LEU A 213 -10.13 -9.80 -54.30
CA LEU A 213 -11.05 -10.87 -54.70
C LEU A 213 -12.38 -10.77 -53.98
N THR A 214 -12.37 -10.66 -52.65
CA THR A 214 -13.58 -10.61 -51.83
C THR A 214 -14.37 -9.31 -52.01
N VAL A 215 -13.70 -8.18 -52.27
CA VAL A 215 -14.36 -6.93 -52.69
C VAL A 215 -15.01 -7.10 -54.06
N ALA A 216 -14.37 -7.79 -55.01
CA ALA A 216 -14.96 -8.00 -56.34
C ALA A 216 -16.24 -8.85 -56.30
N LEU A 217 -16.37 -9.79 -55.35
CA LEU A 217 -17.60 -10.56 -55.10
C LEU A 217 -18.79 -9.68 -54.67
N THR A 218 -18.56 -8.45 -54.22
CA THR A 218 -19.63 -7.53 -53.77
C THR A 218 -20.26 -6.73 -54.91
N ARG A 219 -19.70 -6.77 -56.13
CA ARG A 219 -20.17 -5.97 -57.27
C ARG A 219 -21.51 -6.48 -57.80
N LYS A 220 -22.31 -5.56 -58.36
CA LYS A 220 -23.46 -5.87 -59.22
C LYS A 220 -23.04 -5.72 -60.68
N ASP A 221 -23.58 -6.55 -61.57
CA ASP A 221 -23.33 -6.44 -63.00
C ASP A 221 -23.62 -5.03 -63.53
N PRO A 222 -22.76 -4.48 -64.41
CA PRO A 222 -23.12 -3.31 -65.19
C PRO A 222 -24.17 -3.76 -66.21
N SER A 223 -25.43 -3.49 -65.91
CA SER A 223 -26.53 -3.67 -66.86
C SER A 223 -26.20 -3.02 -68.20
N SER A 224 -26.53 -3.76 -69.26
CA SER A 224 -26.30 -3.41 -70.66
C SER A 224 -26.46 -1.92 -70.99
N ASN A 225 -25.47 -1.40 -71.72
CA ASN A 225 -25.47 -0.05 -72.28
C ASN A 225 -26.76 0.25 -73.07
N ASN A 226 -27.67 1.02 -72.49
CA ASN A 226 -28.45 1.96 -73.30
C ASN A 226 -27.58 3.19 -73.54
N ILE A 227 -26.92 3.17 -74.70
CA ILE A 227 -26.31 4.32 -75.33
C ILE A 227 -27.40 5.40 -75.46
N THR A 228 -27.37 6.45 -74.64
CA THR A 228 -27.67 7.83 -75.06
C THR A 228 -27.43 8.87 -73.95
N LYS A 229 -26.60 9.86 -74.32
CA LYS A 229 -26.61 11.28 -73.91
C LYS A 229 -26.19 11.63 -72.46
N LYS A 230 -24.98 12.19 -72.39
CA LYS A 230 -24.59 13.38 -71.59
C LYS A 230 -25.80 14.21 -71.13
N LYS A 231 -25.88 14.50 -69.82
CA LYS A 231 -26.20 15.85 -69.34
C LYS A 231 -25.71 16.08 -67.91
N ASN A 232 -24.86 17.10 -67.83
CA ASN A 232 -24.40 17.91 -66.72
C ASN A 232 -25.16 17.80 -65.39
N SER A 233 -24.36 17.69 -64.33
CA SER A 233 -24.66 18.13 -62.98
C SER A 233 -25.18 19.57 -62.97
N SER A 234 -26.40 19.75 -62.49
CA SER A 234 -26.86 21.03 -61.94
C SER A 234 -27.54 20.76 -60.60
N PHE A 235 -27.03 21.44 -59.58
CA PHE A 235 -27.72 21.82 -58.34
C PHE A 235 -29.22 22.05 -58.57
N VAL A 236 -30.06 21.65 -57.61
CA VAL A 236 -31.06 22.51 -56.94
C VAL A 236 -31.91 21.69 -55.93
N SER A 237 -31.89 22.20 -54.70
CA SER A 237 -32.86 22.22 -53.60
C SER A 237 -33.88 21.10 -53.38
N ALA A 238 -33.91 20.69 -52.10
CA ALA A 238 -35.06 20.22 -51.34
C ALA A 238 -36.45 20.65 -51.85
N LYS A 239 -37.36 19.67 -51.96
CA LYS A 239 -38.67 19.73 -51.31
C LYS A 239 -39.36 18.36 -51.33
N ASN A 240 -39.86 18.01 -50.16
CA ASN A 240 -40.75 16.90 -49.84
C ASN A 240 -41.90 16.76 -50.84
N GLN A 241 -42.17 15.52 -51.28
CA GLN A 241 -43.54 15.07 -51.49
C GLN A 241 -43.66 13.54 -51.36
N THR A 242 -44.41 13.17 -50.33
CA THR A 242 -44.98 11.86 -50.01
C THR A 242 -45.84 11.31 -51.15
N SER A 243 -45.84 9.99 -51.32
CA SER A 243 -47.05 9.23 -51.67
C SER A 243 -46.88 7.73 -51.45
N ASN A 244 -47.63 7.23 -50.47
CA ASN A 244 -48.05 5.83 -50.35
C ASN A 244 -48.68 5.34 -51.66
N LEU A 245 -48.45 4.07 -52.03
CA LEU A 245 -49.52 3.15 -52.46
C LEU A 245 -48.97 1.73 -52.72
N LEU A 246 -49.22 0.83 -51.77
CA LEU A 246 -49.45 -0.58 -52.05
C LEU A 246 -50.74 -0.71 -52.87
N ARG A 247 -50.68 -1.35 -54.05
CA ARG A 247 -51.80 -2.16 -54.55
C ARG A 247 -51.35 -3.28 -55.48
N ALA A 248 -52.01 -4.41 -55.29
CA ALA A 248 -51.75 -5.74 -55.80
C ALA A 248 -52.06 -5.96 -57.30
N ALA A 249 -51.36 -6.97 -57.82
CA ALA A 249 -51.73 -7.98 -58.82
C ALA A 249 -52.37 -7.53 -60.16
N ASN A 250 -51.72 -7.89 -61.27
CA ASN A 250 -52.23 -8.94 -62.16
C ASN A 250 -51.19 -9.33 -63.23
N ASN A 251 -51.17 -10.63 -63.54
CA ASN A 251 -50.41 -11.31 -64.57
C ASN A 251 -50.67 -10.71 -65.97
N ASP A 252 -49.61 -10.57 -66.76
CA ASP A 252 -49.56 -11.15 -68.11
C ASP A 252 -48.16 -11.00 -68.74
N ARG A 253 -47.74 -12.09 -69.41
CA ARG A 253 -46.57 -12.27 -70.30
C ARG A 253 -45.25 -12.75 -69.69
N ASP A 254 -45.32 -14.02 -69.30
CA ASP A 254 -44.26 -15.01 -69.52
C ASP A 254 -43.64 -14.87 -70.93
N GLU A 255 -42.44 -14.32 -70.96
CA GLU A 255 -41.34 -14.57 -71.93
C GLU A 255 -40.15 -13.64 -71.64
N SER A 256 -40.33 -12.59 -70.83
CA SER A 256 -39.24 -11.74 -70.29
C SER A 256 -38.73 -12.17 -68.90
N ALA A 257 -39.59 -12.83 -68.10
CA ALA A 257 -39.27 -13.30 -66.75
C ALA A 257 -38.23 -14.45 -66.73
N LEU A 258 -38.07 -15.21 -67.81
CA LEU A 258 -37.07 -16.29 -67.88
C LEU A 258 -35.63 -15.79 -68.02
N ARG A 259 -35.42 -14.56 -68.53
CA ARG A 259 -34.07 -13.94 -68.58
C ARG A 259 -33.75 -13.20 -67.28
N GLU A 260 -34.70 -12.47 -66.71
CA GLU A 260 -34.53 -11.75 -65.43
C GLU A 260 -34.31 -12.70 -64.24
N THR A 261 -34.97 -13.87 -64.20
CA THR A 261 -34.74 -14.86 -63.14
C THR A 261 -33.38 -15.56 -63.21
N SER A 262 -32.76 -15.65 -64.40
CA SER A 262 -31.42 -16.22 -64.57
C SER A 262 -30.30 -15.26 -64.16
N GLU A 263 -30.43 -13.96 -64.48
CA GLU A 263 -29.46 -12.93 -64.08
C GLU A 263 -29.49 -12.68 -62.56
N ILE A 264 -30.68 -12.67 -61.94
CA ILE A 264 -30.83 -12.47 -60.48
C ILE A 264 -30.25 -13.65 -59.66
N SER A 265 -30.20 -14.86 -60.23
CA SER A 265 -29.60 -16.04 -59.59
C SER A 265 -28.08 -15.89 -59.45
N SER A 266 -27.39 -15.52 -60.54
CA SER A 266 -25.91 -15.40 -60.59
C SER A 266 -25.34 -14.40 -59.58
N THR A 267 -25.96 -13.21 -59.44
CA THR A 267 -25.48 -12.17 -58.52
C THR A 267 -25.71 -12.51 -57.05
N LEU A 268 -26.65 -13.42 -56.76
CA LEU A 268 -26.88 -13.93 -55.41
C LEU A 268 -25.87 -15.03 -55.06
N ASP A 269 -25.49 -15.85 -56.05
CA ASP A 269 -24.51 -16.93 -55.90
C ASP A 269 -23.11 -16.39 -55.54
N LEU A 270 -22.67 -15.27 -56.13
CA LEU A 270 -21.41 -14.60 -55.77
C LEU A 270 -21.39 -14.06 -54.33
N LYS A 271 -22.53 -13.57 -53.83
CA LYS A 271 -22.64 -13.07 -52.44
C LYS A 271 -22.66 -14.20 -51.43
N LEU A 272 -23.25 -15.34 -51.79
CA LEU A 272 -23.19 -16.56 -51.01
C LEU A 272 -21.76 -17.11 -50.96
N LEU A 273 -20.99 -17.00 -52.04
CA LEU A 273 -19.55 -17.32 -52.03
C LEU A 273 -18.77 -16.44 -51.04
N LEU A 274 -19.07 -15.14 -50.95
CA LEU A 274 -18.48 -14.26 -49.94
C LEU A 274 -18.85 -14.71 -48.51
N TRP A 275 -20.13 -15.04 -48.28
CA TRP A 275 -20.60 -15.56 -46.98
C TRP A 275 -19.90 -16.87 -46.58
N ASN A 276 -19.72 -17.79 -47.52
CA ASN A 276 -19.04 -19.06 -47.27
C ASN A 276 -17.58 -18.90 -46.85
N ASN A 277 -16.96 -17.74 -47.15
CA ASN A 277 -15.59 -17.41 -46.73
C ASN A 277 -15.54 -16.52 -45.47
N ILE A 278 -16.62 -16.39 -44.68
CA ILE A 278 -16.64 -15.47 -43.54
C ILE A 278 -15.59 -15.79 -42.47
N ASN A 279 -15.23 -17.07 -42.27
CA ASN A 279 -14.19 -17.47 -41.32
C ASN A 279 -12.80 -17.05 -41.79
N GLU A 280 -12.57 -17.21 -43.10
CA GLU A 280 -11.40 -16.77 -43.82
C GLU A 280 -11.25 -15.24 -43.73
N LEU A 281 -12.37 -14.50 -43.85
CA LEU A 281 -12.39 -13.05 -43.64
C LEU A 281 -12.06 -12.66 -42.20
N ILE A 282 -12.60 -13.35 -41.19
CA ILE A 282 -12.28 -13.08 -39.77
C ILE A 282 -10.77 -13.26 -39.54
N THR A 283 -10.22 -14.38 -39.99
CA THR A 283 -8.78 -14.68 -39.88
C THR A 283 -7.90 -13.62 -40.57
N LEU A 284 -8.35 -13.13 -41.74
CA LEU A 284 -7.71 -12.03 -42.45
C LEU A 284 -7.69 -10.74 -41.62
N VAL A 285 -8.83 -10.33 -41.06
CA VAL A 285 -8.93 -9.09 -40.29
C VAL A 285 -8.13 -9.18 -38.99
N GLU A 286 -8.14 -10.32 -38.29
CA GLU A 286 -7.31 -10.55 -37.10
C GLU A 286 -5.82 -10.35 -37.42
N LYS A 287 -5.32 -10.96 -38.50
CA LYS A 287 -3.92 -10.80 -38.90
C LYS A 287 -3.56 -9.39 -39.36
N LEU A 288 -4.46 -8.70 -40.05
CA LEU A 288 -4.24 -7.29 -40.38
C LEU A 288 -4.20 -6.39 -39.14
N THR A 289 -4.94 -6.76 -38.09
CA THR A 289 -4.96 -6.03 -36.82
C THR A 289 -3.60 -6.12 -36.14
N ASP A 290 -3.07 -7.34 -36.03
CA ASP A 290 -1.74 -7.61 -35.46
C ASP A 290 -0.64 -6.80 -36.17
N TRP A 291 -0.67 -6.77 -37.52
CA TRP A 291 0.32 -6.05 -38.33
C TRP A 291 0.20 -4.53 -38.22
N SER A 292 -1.00 -4.02 -37.93
CA SER A 292 -1.24 -2.57 -37.88
C SER A 292 -0.86 -1.94 -36.54
N TRP A 293 -0.74 -2.73 -35.47
CA TRP A 293 -0.67 -2.19 -34.10
C TRP A 293 0.52 -1.27 -33.84
N LYS A 294 1.71 -1.61 -34.38
CA LYS A 294 2.94 -0.82 -34.17
C LYS A 294 2.92 0.52 -34.87
N SER A 295 2.48 0.54 -36.12
CA SER A 295 2.68 1.68 -37.04
C SER A 295 1.45 2.52 -37.28
N ARG A 296 0.23 1.97 -37.10
CA ARG A 296 -1.05 2.58 -37.49
C ARG A 296 -2.13 2.22 -36.48
N HIS A 297 -2.06 2.82 -35.29
CA HIS A 297 -2.96 2.50 -34.17
C HIS A 297 -4.44 2.71 -34.52
N LEU A 298 -4.78 3.82 -35.19
CA LEU A 298 -6.17 4.11 -35.57
C LEU A 298 -6.73 3.07 -36.55
N HIS A 299 -5.88 2.58 -37.48
CA HIS A 299 -6.26 1.52 -38.40
C HIS A 299 -6.52 0.20 -37.67
N ALA A 300 -5.64 -0.18 -36.73
CA ALA A 300 -5.80 -1.41 -35.95
C ALA A 300 -7.09 -1.39 -35.11
N GLU A 301 -7.45 -0.27 -34.47
CA GLU A 301 -8.70 -0.19 -33.72
C GLU A 301 -9.93 -0.26 -34.64
N GLY A 302 -9.84 0.31 -35.85
CA GLY A 302 -10.86 0.14 -36.89
C GLY A 302 -11.02 -1.33 -37.33
N LEU A 303 -9.91 -2.04 -37.54
CA LEU A 303 -9.91 -3.46 -37.90
C LEU A 303 -10.50 -4.34 -36.79
N LYS A 304 -10.15 -4.07 -35.54
CA LYS A 304 -10.71 -4.76 -34.37
C LYS A 304 -12.22 -4.61 -34.27
N ARG A 305 -12.75 -3.42 -34.55
CA ARG A 305 -14.20 -3.15 -34.63
C ARG A 305 -14.87 -3.89 -35.78
N VAL A 306 -14.24 -3.95 -36.95
CA VAL A 306 -14.74 -4.76 -38.08
C VAL A 306 -14.70 -6.26 -37.75
N CYS A 307 -13.69 -6.74 -37.05
CA CYS A 307 -13.59 -8.12 -36.60
C CYS A 307 -14.71 -8.48 -35.62
N LYS A 308 -14.97 -7.61 -34.62
CA LYS A 308 -16.11 -7.72 -33.70
C LYS A 308 -17.43 -7.81 -34.49
N TRP A 309 -17.63 -6.92 -35.45
CA TRP A 309 -18.81 -6.91 -36.32
C TRP A 309 -18.96 -8.19 -37.15
N LEU A 310 -17.87 -8.75 -37.72
CA LEU A 310 -17.92 -10.02 -38.46
C LEU A 310 -18.29 -11.21 -37.55
N LEU A 311 -17.73 -11.24 -36.33
CA LEU A 311 -18.03 -12.29 -35.34
C LEU A 311 -19.50 -12.22 -34.89
N GLU A 312 -20.02 -11.02 -34.63
CA GLU A 312 -21.42 -10.79 -34.27
C GLU A 312 -22.36 -11.14 -35.43
N LEU A 313 -22.02 -10.73 -36.65
CA LEU A 313 -22.77 -11.07 -37.86
C LEU A 313 -22.82 -12.59 -38.06
N LYS A 314 -21.71 -13.29 -37.84
CA LYS A 314 -21.67 -14.75 -37.89
C LYS A 314 -22.59 -15.36 -36.82
N GLN A 315 -22.46 -14.95 -35.55
CA GLN A 315 -23.27 -15.48 -34.45
C GLN A 315 -24.78 -15.28 -34.63
N GLN A 316 -25.19 -14.14 -35.18
CA GLN A 316 -26.60 -13.81 -35.37
C GLN A 316 -27.28 -14.64 -36.47
N TYR A 317 -26.51 -15.11 -37.47
CA TYR A 317 -27.05 -15.72 -38.68
C TYR A 317 -26.59 -17.19 -38.93
N ASP A 318 -25.69 -17.77 -38.11
CA ASP A 318 -25.23 -19.19 -38.20
C ASP A 318 -26.04 -20.19 -37.32
N CYS A 319 -26.84 -19.73 -36.36
CA CYS A 319 -27.74 -20.61 -35.60
C CYS A 319 -29.04 -20.84 -36.41
N PHE A 320 -29.69 -21.99 -36.22
CA PHE A 320 -31.03 -22.42 -36.74
C PHE A 320 -31.02 -23.34 -37.98
N GLN A 321 -31.82 -24.43 -37.90
CA GLN A 321 -31.77 -25.67 -38.73
C GLN A 321 -33.00 -25.89 -39.66
N ASP A 322 -33.82 -24.87 -39.98
CA ASP A 322 -35.07 -25.04 -40.77
C ASP A 322 -35.26 -23.94 -41.83
N GLN A 323 -36.06 -24.20 -42.89
CA GLN A 323 -36.34 -23.40 -44.13
C GLN A 323 -36.41 -21.85 -44.03
N ALA A 324 -36.59 -21.24 -42.85
CA ALA A 324 -36.30 -19.82 -42.61
C ALA A 324 -34.80 -19.47 -42.76
N GLU A 325 -33.92 -20.49 -42.74
CA GLU A 325 -32.47 -20.51 -42.94
C GLU A 325 -32.02 -19.77 -44.20
N LEU A 326 -32.62 -20.08 -45.35
CA LEU A 326 -32.15 -19.53 -46.61
C LEU A 326 -32.41 -18.01 -46.68
N HIS A 327 -33.49 -17.53 -46.05
CA HIS A 327 -33.80 -16.11 -46.03
C HIS A 327 -32.88 -15.34 -45.06
N MET A 328 -32.57 -15.92 -43.89
CA MET A 328 -31.65 -15.31 -42.91
C MET A 328 -30.22 -15.26 -43.42
N VAL A 329 -29.70 -16.36 -43.99
CA VAL A 329 -28.38 -16.40 -44.63
C VAL A 329 -28.31 -15.46 -45.83
N LYS A 330 -29.37 -15.36 -46.65
CA LYS A 330 -29.45 -14.35 -47.72
C LYS A 330 -29.38 -12.94 -47.17
N THR A 331 -30.06 -12.64 -46.07
CA THR A 331 -30.03 -11.32 -45.43
C THR A 331 -28.63 -11.00 -44.90
N GLY A 332 -28.00 -11.93 -44.17
CA GLY A 332 -26.61 -11.81 -43.71
C GLY A 332 -25.62 -11.63 -44.86
N SER A 333 -25.76 -12.39 -45.96
CA SER A 333 -24.91 -12.27 -47.15
C SER A 333 -25.05 -10.91 -47.86
N LEU A 334 -26.26 -10.34 -47.88
CA LEU A 334 -26.52 -9.01 -48.46
C LEU A 334 -25.93 -7.91 -47.58
N LEU A 335 -26.05 -8.02 -46.26
CA LEU A 335 -25.45 -7.07 -45.31
C LEU A 335 -23.91 -7.14 -45.38
N LEU A 336 -23.35 -8.36 -45.35
CA LEU A 336 -21.91 -8.59 -45.52
C LEU A 336 -21.43 -7.96 -46.83
N SER A 337 -22.06 -8.29 -47.95
CA SER A 337 -21.71 -7.72 -49.26
C SER A 337 -21.79 -6.20 -49.29
N SER A 338 -22.79 -5.60 -48.64
CA SER A 338 -23.01 -4.15 -48.64
C SER A 338 -21.98 -3.38 -47.81
N CYS A 339 -21.56 -3.92 -46.66
CA CYS A 339 -20.53 -3.31 -45.82
C CYS A 339 -19.12 -3.65 -46.30
N TRP A 340 -18.89 -4.89 -46.73
CA TRP A 340 -17.58 -5.39 -47.16
C TRP A 340 -17.02 -4.65 -48.37
N LYS A 341 -17.88 -4.12 -49.25
CA LYS A 341 -17.45 -3.27 -50.36
C LYS A 341 -16.65 -2.04 -49.88
N HIS A 342 -16.95 -1.52 -48.70
CA HIS A 342 -16.24 -0.41 -48.07
C HIS A 342 -15.09 -0.92 -47.19
N TYR A 343 -15.36 -1.84 -46.25
CA TYR A 343 -14.33 -2.36 -45.36
C TYR A 343 -13.18 -3.01 -46.14
N GLY A 344 -13.47 -3.93 -47.07
CA GLY A 344 -12.44 -4.62 -47.84
C GLY A 344 -11.57 -3.67 -48.67
N MET A 345 -12.18 -2.64 -49.28
CA MET A 345 -11.45 -1.58 -49.99
C MET A 345 -10.53 -0.80 -49.04
N LEU A 346 -11.04 -0.43 -47.88
CA LEU A 346 -10.28 0.32 -46.87
C LEU A 346 -9.20 -0.52 -46.20
N MET A 347 -9.23 -1.86 -46.25
CA MET A 347 -8.20 -2.72 -45.67
C MET A 347 -7.01 -3.02 -46.60
N CYS A 348 -7.14 -2.83 -47.92
CA CYS A 348 -6.11 -3.19 -48.94
C CYS A 348 -4.78 -2.44 -48.80
N LEU A 349 -3.74 -3.02 -48.21
CA LEU A 349 -2.48 -2.37 -47.80
C LEU A 349 -1.76 -1.57 -48.90
N GLU A 350 -1.67 -2.08 -50.13
CA GLU A 350 -1.06 -1.41 -51.28
C GLU A 350 -2.11 -0.91 -52.29
N ASP A 351 -2.80 0.20 -52.03
CA ASP A 351 -3.71 0.83 -53.00
C ASP A 351 -3.28 2.24 -53.40
N ARG A 352 -2.86 2.40 -54.66
CA ARG A 352 -2.49 3.70 -55.22
C ARG A 352 -3.70 4.61 -55.46
N LYS A 353 -4.91 4.05 -55.62
CA LYS A 353 -6.13 4.82 -55.93
C LYS A 353 -6.67 5.54 -54.71
N LEU A 354 -6.52 4.96 -53.52
CA LEU A 354 -6.93 5.58 -52.26
C LEU A 354 -6.32 6.98 -52.07
N SER A 355 -5.03 7.14 -52.44
CA SER A 355 -4.34 8.44 -52.38
C SER A 355 -5.03 9.55 -53.19
N GLN A 356 -5.77 9.21 -54.25
CA GLN A 356 -6.47 10.17 -55.11
C GLN A 356 -7.94 10.37 -54.70
N GLN A 357 -8.54 9.42 -53.99
CA GLN A 357 -9.99 9.38 -53.69
C GLN A 357 -10.32 9.60 -52.21
N HIS A 358 -9.33 9.66 -51.32
CA HIS A 358 -9.56 9.75 -49.87
C HIS A 358 -10.41 10.97 -49.46
N LYS A 359 -10.29 12.11 -50.16
CA LYS A 359 -11.12 13.31 -49.87
C LYS A 359 -12.60 13.09 -50.15
N GLU A 360 -12.92 12.45 -51.26
CA GLU A 360 -14.31 12.13 -51.64
C GLU A 360 -14.91 11.10 -50.66
N LEU A 361 -14.13 10.08 -50.28
CA LEU A 361 -14.56 9.08 -49.30
C LEU A 361 -14.75 9.68 -47.90
N LEU A 362 -13.86 10.58 -47.48
CA LEU A 362 -13.97 11.30 -46.22
C LEU A 362 -15.27 12.11 -46.16
N ASP A 363 -15.55 12.91 -47.19
CA ASP A 363 -16.79 13.71 -47.27
C ASP A 363 -18.04 12.80 -47.31
N GLN A 364 -17.97 11.69 -48.03
CA GLN A 364 -19.08 10.72 -48.10
C GLN A 364 -19.39 10.11 -46.73
N TYR A 365 -18.37 9.67 -45.98
CA TYR A 365 -18.58 9.05 -44.67
C TYR A 365 -19.00 10.07 -43.61
N LEU A 366 -18.43 11.27 -43.62
CA LEU A 366 -18.85 12.37 -42.73
C LEU A 366 -20.30 12.79 -43.00
N SER A 367 -20.69 12.92 -44.27
CA SER A 367 -22.08 13.20 -44.67
C SER A 367 -23.03 12.08 -44.24
N GLY A 368 -22.57 10.82 -44.31
CA GLY A 368 -23.31 9.66 -43.81
C GLY A 368 -23.60 9.75 -42.31
N ILE A 369 -22.57 10.00 -41.49
CA ILE A 369 -22.73 10.18 -40.04
C ILE A 369 -23.73 11.30 -39.75
N LYS A 370 -23.53 12.47 -40.37
CA LYS A 370 -24.40 13.63 -40.16
C LYS A 370 -25.86 13.34 -40.51
N PHE A 371 -26.12 12.71 -41.65
CA PHE A 371 -27.47 12.38 -42.10
C PHE A 371 -28.20 11.46 -41.12
N TYR A 372 -27.55 10.40 -40.64
CA TYR A 372 -28.18 9.44 -39.72
C TYR A 372 -28.22 9.93 -38.27
N ALA A 373 -27.33 10.86 -37.88
CA ALA A 373 -27.37 11.53 -36.59
C ALA A 373 -28.50 12.58 -36.48
N ASP A 374 -28.69 13.42 -37.50
CA ASP A 374 -29.73 14.48 -37.48
C ASP A 374 -31.15 13.92 -37.57
N SER A 375 -31.31 12.73 -38.15
CA SER A 375 -32.59 12.02 -38.31
C SER A 375 -33.12 11.34 -37.03
N GLN A 376 -32.51 11.61 -35.87
CA GLN A 376 -32.93 11.06 -34.58
C GLN A 376 -34.12 11.80 -33.95
N ALA A 377 -34.47 12.99 -34.45
CA ALA A 377 -35.50 13.83 -33.82
C ALA A 377 -36.97 13.54 -34.25
N GLU A 378 -37.24 12.86 -35.38
CA GLU A 378 -38.58 12.96 -36.01
C GLU A 378 -39.39 11.66 -36.29
N GLU A 379 -38.91 10.43 -36.07
CA GLU A 379 -39.73 9.22 -36.37
C GLU A 379 -39.84 8.20 -35.20
N PRO A 380 -41.05 7.98 -34.63
CA PRO A 380 -41.21 7.16 -33.41
C PRO A 380 -41.24 5.63 -33.57
N ASN A 381 -41.18 5.05 -34.78
CA ASN A 381 -41.66 3.65 -34.97
C ASN A 381 -40.77 2.66 -35.76
N ILE A 382 -39.50 2.98 -36.05
CA ILE A 382 -38.53 1.99 -36.57
C ILE A 382 -37.31 1.97 -35.64
N GLY A 383 -36.96 0.78 -35.15
CA GLY A 383 -36.12 0.55 -33.97
C GLY A 383 -34.85 1.39 -33.85
N LYS A 384 -34.65 1.98 -32.66
CA LYS A 384 -33.49 2.83 -32.32
C LYS A 384 -32.12 2.16 -32.57
N SER A 385 -32.03 0.82 -32.52
CA SER A 385 -30.77 0.07 -32.75
C SER A 385 -30.25 0.17 -34.19
N SER A 386 -31.14 0.16 -35.19
CA SER A 386 -30.74 0.14 -36.60
C SER A 386 -30.03 1.42 -37.06
N LYS A 387 -30.33 2.57 -36.43
CA LYS A 387 -29.69 3.85 -36.74
C LYS A 387 -28.27 3.93 -36.16
N SER A 388 -28.06 3.51 -34.91
CA SER A 388 -26.73 3.47 -34.28
C SER A 388 -25.77 2.53 -35.01
N GLU A 389 -26.23 1.35 -35.42
CA GLU A 389 -25.45 0.39 -36.22
C GLU A 389 -24.93 1.00 -37.54
N THR A 390 -25.74 1.86 -38.17
CA THR A 390 -25.34 2.57 -39.40
C THR A 390 -24.28 3.65 -39.13
N VAL A 391 -24.39 4.36 -38.00
CA VAL A 391 -23.37 5.33 -37.57
C VAL A 391 -22.06 4.60 -37.22
N ILE A 392 -22.13 3.47 -36.52
CA ILE A 392 -20.96 2.61 -36.22
C ILE A 392 -20.27 2.18 -37.51
N PHE A 393 -21.03 1.79 -38.54
CA PHE A 393 -20.47 1.44 -39.85
C PHE A 393 -19.65 2.60 -40.45
N PHE A 394 -20.18 3.82 -40.45
CA PHE A 394 -19.45 4.98 -40.97
C PHE A 394 -18.24 5.38 -40.11
N LEU A 395 -18.34 5.27 -38.77
CA LEU A 395 -17.21 5.49 -37.86
C LEU A 395 -16.09 4.48 -38.11
N ASN A 396 -16.41 3.19 -38.27
CA ASN A 396 -15.43 2.16 -38.61
C ASN A 396 -14.75 2.47 -39.96
N CYS A 397 -15.53 2.92 -40.96
CA CYS A 397 -14.97 3.35 -42.24
C CYS A 397 -14.03 4.55 -42.10
N LEU A 398 -14.35 5.54 -41.25
CA LEU A 398 -13.47 6.67 -40.98
C LEU A 398 -12.19 6.26 -40.27
N MET A 399 -12.27 5.37 -39.26
CA MET A 399 -11.09 4.84 -38.57
C MET A 399 -10.14 4.14 -39.53
N LEU A 400 -10.70 3.28 -40.41
CA LEU A 400 -9.90 2.59 -41.42
C LEU A 400 -9.32 3.55 -42.46
N LEU A 401 -10.10 4.54 -42.93
CA LEU A 401 -9.63 5.52 -43.91
C LEU A 401 -8.50 6.38 -43.36
N LEU A 402 -8.75 7.05 -42.23
CA LEU A 402 -7.79 7.96 -41.59
C LEU A 402 -6.55 7.21 -41.08
N GLY A 403 -6.74 6.02 -40.50
CA GLY A 403 -5.65 5.20 -40.00
C GLY A 403 -4.67 4.72 -41.07
N ARG A 404 -5.04 4.81 -42.34
CA ARG A 404 -4.24 4.35 -43.48
C ARG A 404 -3.49 5.42 -44.23
N LEU A 405 -3.90 6.68 -44.09
CA LEU A 405 -3.19 7.79 -44.69
C LEU A 405 -1.74 7.78 -44.19
N ASP A 406 -0.80 8.08 -45.08
CA ASP A 406 0.58 8.33 -44.65
C ASP A 406 0.63 9.63 -43.82
N SER A 407 1.76 9.90 -43.16
CA SER A 407 1.89 11.03 -42.26
C SER A 407 1.61 12.38 -42.93
N GLU A 408 1.99 12.55 -44.20
CA GLU A 408 1.75 13.79 -44.95
C GLU A 408 0.27 13.93 -45.31
N GLN A 409 -0.35 12.87 -45.86
CA GLN A 409 -1.76 12.85 -46.22
C GLN A 409 -2.68 13.00 -45.01
N PHE A 410 -2.31 12.42 -43.87
CA PHE A 410 -3.09 12.55 -42.64
C PHE A 410 -3.05 14.00 -42.14
N GLU A 411 -1.88 14.62 -42.06
CA GLU A 411 -1.74 16.03 -41.69
C GLU A 411 -2.50 16.96 -42.65
N ASP A 412 -2.41 16.73 -43.96
CA ASP A 412 -3.17 17.49 -44.97
C ASP A 412 -4.68 17.33 -44.77
N ALA A 413 -5.17 16.12 -44.50
CA ALA A 413 -6.58 15.86 -44.24
C ALA A 413 -7.08 16.51 -42.93
N ILE A 414 -6.27 16.49 -41.86
CA ILE A 414 -6.61 17.12 -40.58
C ILE A 414 -6.56 18.65 -40.69
N THR A 415 -5.63 19.22 -41.44
CA THR A 415 -5.57 20.67 -41.64
C THR A 415 -6.72 21.21 -42.48
N GLU A 416 -7.17 20.47 -43.50
CA GLU A 416 -8.27 20.89 -44.38
C GLU A 416 -9.67 20.59 -43.82
N SER A 417 -9.86 19.42 -43.19
CA SER A 417 -11.17 18.92 -42.76
C SER A 417 -11.29 18.66 -41.25
N GLY A 418 -10.23 18.87 -40.46
CA GLY A 418 -10.19 18.54 -39.03
C GLY A 418 -11.25 19.24 -38.18
N SER A 419 -11.61 20.50 -38.50
CA SER A 419 -12.68 21.21 -37.79
C SER A 419 -14.06 20.60 -38.07
N GLN A 420 -14.32 20.20 -39.32
CA GLN A 420 -15.56 19.54 -39.73
C GLN A 420 -15.67 18.15 -39.12
N ILE A 421 -14.57 17.38 -39.11
CA ILE A 421 -14.50 16.08 -38.44
C ILE A 421 -14.79 16.27 -36.95
N SER A 422 -14.13 17.22 -36.29
CA SER A 422 -14.30 17.49 -34.86
C SER A 422 -15.73 17.88 -34.50
N GLU A 423 -16.37 18.75 -35.28
CA GLU A 423 -17.76 19.17 -35.06
C GLU A 423 -18.76 18.01 -35.17
N ILE A 424 -18.59 17.15 -36.18
CA ILE A 424 -19.45 15.98 -36.39
C ILE A 424 -19.23 14.94 -35.29
N LEU A 425 -17.98 14.67 -34.90
CA LEU A 425 -17.69 13.71 -33.83
C LEU A 425 -18.19 14.19 -32.48
N LEU A 426 -18.07 15.50 -32.20
CA LEU A 426 -18.58 16.11 -30.96
C LEU A 426 -20.09 15.93 -30.80
N SER A 427 -20.86 15.98 -31.89
CA SER A 427 -22.30 15.70 -31.84
C SER A 427 -22.61 14.21 -31.59
N GLN A 428 -21.70 13.29 -31.96
CA GLN A 428 -21.85 11.86 -31.69
C GLN A 428 -21.56 11.50 -30.23
N LEU A 429 -20.85 12.36 -29.48
CA LEU A 429 -20.62 12.15 -28.06
C LEU A 429 -21.92 12.19 -27.25
N MET A 430 -22.93 12.92 -27.72
CA MET A 430 -24.24 12.97 -27.07
C MET A 430 -25.16 11.79 -27.45
N CYS A 431 -24.63 10.77 -28.13
CA CYS A 431 -25.40 9.57 -28.47
C CYS A 431 -25.61 8.68 -27.23
N ALA A 432 -26.69 7.90 -27.19
CA ALA A 432 -26.94 6.95 -26.10
C ALA A 432 -26.16 5.63 -26.24
N ASP A 433 -25.52 5.39 -27.39
CA ASP A 433 -24.85 4.14 -27.74
C ASP A 433 -23.34 4.21 -27.41
N GLU A 434 -22.86 3.32 -26.53
CA GLU A 434 -21.47 3.33 -26.06
C GLU A 434 -20.46 3.02 -27.17
N ASP A 435 -20.80 2.15 -28.14
CA ASP A 435 -19.91 1.79 -29.25
C ASP A 435 -19.72 2.97 -30.24
N VAL A 436 -20.76 3.82 -30.37
CA VAL A 436 -20.70 5.10 -31.11
C VAL A 436 -19.80 6.10 -30.41
N ILE A 437 -19.98 6.29 -29.09
CA ILE A 437 -19.16 7.22 -28.28
C ILE A 437 -17.69 6.83 -28.34
N ASP A 438 -17.37 5.55 -28.08
CA ASP A 438 -15.99 5.04 -28.10
C ASP A 438 -15.34 5.21 -29.48
N GLY A 439 -16.13 5.05 -30.55
CA GLY A 439 -15.64 5.18 -31.93
C GLY A 439 -15.34 6.62 -32.28
N ALA A 440 -16.25 7.52 -31.88
CA ALA A 440 -16.08 8.94 -32.05
C ALA A 440 -14.84 9.45 -31.29
N ILE A 441 -14.66 9.04 -30.03
CA ILE A 441 -13.54 9.44 -29.20
C ILE A 441 -12.21 8.93 -29.74
N THR A 442 -12.16 7.70 -30.23
CA THR A 442 -10.92 7.15 -30.79
C THR A 442 -10.45 7.95 -32.01
N ILE A 443 -11.37 8.31 -32.91
CA ILE A 443 -11.04 9.17 -34.07
C ILE A 443 -10.68 10.58 -33.59
N PHE A 444 -11.47 11.14 -32.68
CA PHE A 444 -11.29 12.49 -32.16
C PHE A 444 -9.93 12.64 -31.49
N LYS A 445 -9.51 11.65 -30.70
CA LYS A 445 -8.18 11.53 -30.08
C LYS A 445 -7.07 11.55 -31.13
N ALA A 446 -7.20 10.76 -32.20
CA ALA A 446 -6.20 10.71 -33.26
C ALA A 446 -6.09 12.01 -34.06
N VAL A 447 -7.23 12.67 -34.32
CA VAL A 447 -7.31 13.99 -34.99
C VAL A 447 -6.63 15.07 -34.15
N ILE A 448 -6.92 15.09 -32.85
CA ILE A 448 -6.44 16.09 -31.90
C ILE A 448 -4.95 15.95 -31.63
N PHE A 449 -4.51 14.76 -31.24
CA PHE A 449 -3.14 14.54 -30.84
C PHE A 449 -2.21 14.31 -32.04
N LYS A 450 -2.78 14.21 -33.25
CA LYS A 450 -2.07 13.88 -34.49
C LYS A 450 -1.28 12.55 -34.37
N THR A 451 -1.84 11.60 -33.63
CA THR A 451 -1.15 10.37 -33.16
C THR A 451 -1.29 9.17 -34.10
N ASN A 452 -1.50 9.37 -35.40
CA ASN A 452 -1.66 8.26 -36.34
C ASN A 452 -0.41 7.36 -36.42
N HIS A 453 0.76 7.90 -36.06
CA HIS A 453 2.03 7.19 -35.95
C HIS A 453 2.67 7.39 -34.56
N THR A 454 3.13 6.28 -33.97
CA THR A 454 3.74 6.20 -32.63
C THR A 454 5.03 7.02 -32.46
N LEU A 455 5.62 7.53 -33.56
CA LEU A 455 6.95 8.17 -33.56
C LEU A 455 6.95 9.70 -33.46
N SER A 456 5.80 10.38 -33.49
CA SER A 456 5.75 11.86 -33.43
C SER A 456 5.01 12.39 -32.21
N MET A 457 5.40 11.95 -31.01
CA MET A 457 4.96 12.60 -29.76
C MET A 457 5.56 14.00 -29.56
N ARG A 458 6.40 14.50 -30.48
CA ARG A 458 7.26 15.70 -30.28
C ARG A 458 7.01 16.88 -31.23
N SER A 459 6.09 16.83 -32.19
CA SER A 459 5.76 18.00 -33.03
C SER A 459 4.48 18.69 -32.55
N LEU A 460 4.45 19.09 -31.28
CA LEU A 460 3.30 19.70 -30.60
C LEU A 460 3.25 21.21 -30.83
N GLY A 461 3.20 21.64 -32.09
CA GLY A 461 3.25 23.07 -32.45
C GLY A 461 1.90 23.77 -32.54
N ASP A 462 0.77 23.04 -32.63
CA ASP A 462 -0.50 23.65 -33.02
C ASP A 462 -1.73 22.97 -32.40
N ILE A 463 -1.85 22.99 -31.07
CA ILE A 463 -3.03 22.46 -30.34
C ILE A 463 -4.21 23.46 -30.31
N ARG A 464 -4.24 24.44 -31.22
CA ARG A 464 -5.28 25.49 -31.23
C ARG A 464 -6.71 24.96 -31.43
N GLN A 465 -6.85 23.75 -31.96
CA GLN A 465 -8.16 23.14 -32.21
C GLN A 465 -8.86 22.68 -30.92
N ILE A 466 -8.16 22.06 -29.94
CA ILE A 466 -8.81 21.74 -28.65
C ILE A 466 -9.26 23.03 -27.96
N ASP A 467 -8.43 24.07 -27.93
CA ASP A 467 -8.78 25.28 -27.18
C ASP A 467 -10.12 25.90 -27.62
N ALA A 468 -10.54 25.68 -28.87
CA ALA A 468 -11.84 26.10 -29.39
C ALA A 468 -13.00 25.20 -28.91
N PHE A 469 -12.78 23.89 -28.76
CA PHE A 469 -13.81 22.92 -28.35
C PHE A 469 -13.76 22.57 -26.85
N LEU A 470 -12.73 23.00 -26.13
CA LEU A 470 -12.52 22.75 -24.71
C LEU A 470 -13.73 23.15 -23.86
N PRO A 471 -14.39 24.32 -24.07
CA PRO A 471 -15.61 24.64 -23.34
C PRO A 471 -16.72 23.61 -23.54
N THR A 472 -16.88 23.09 -24.77
CA THR A 472 -17.92 22.09 -25.08
C THR A 472 -17.59 20.74 -24.46
N LEU A 473 -16.34 20.28 -24.54
CA LEU A 473 -15.89 19.04 -23.90
C LEU A 473 -16.07 19.10 -22.38
N LEU A 474 -15.76 20.25 -21.79
CA LEU A 474 -15.95 20.46 -20.36
C LEU A 474 -17.43 20.52 -19.95
N ASN A 475 -18.34 20.92 -20.84
CA ASN A 475 -19.79 20.85 -20.58
C ASN A 475 -20.31 19.42 -20.59
N VAL A 476 -19.67 18.49 -21.32
CA VAL A 476 -20.03 17.05 -21.28
C VAL A 476 -19.77 16.46 -19.89
N LEU A 477 -18.77 16.98 -19.16
CA LEU A 477 -18.52 16.60 -17.76
C LEU A 477 -19.63 17.07 -16.79
N ASP A 478 -20.64 17.80 -17.26
CA ASP A 478 -21.77 18.20 -16.40
C ASP A 478 -22.76 17.06 -16.16
N GLU A 479 -22.69 16.00 -16.98
CA GLU A 479 -23.48 14.76 -16.87
C GLU A 479 -22.60 13.56 -16.46
N ARG A 480 -23.18 12.40 -16.12
CA ARG A 480 -22.42 11.19 -15.70
C ARG A 480 -22.76 9.97 -16.55
N ASP A 481 -22.97 10.19 -17.83
CA ASP A 481 -23.26 9.18 -18.83
C ASP A 481 -21.97 8.54 -19.40
N ALA A 482 -22.11 7.68 -20.40
CA ALA A 482 -20.97 7.07 -21.07
C ALA A 482 -20.07 8.10 -21.76
N ALA A 483 -20.64 9.21 -22.23
CA ALA A 483 -19.93 10.31 -22.84
C ALA A 483 -18.98 10.99 -21.84
N ALA A 484 -19.48 11.35 -20.65
CA ALA A 484 -18.69 11.94 -19.59
C ALA A 484 -17.51 11.04 -19.18
N LYS A 485 -17.73 9.73 -18.99
CA LYS A 485 -16.65 8.78 -18.65
C LYS A 485 -15.54 8.73 -19.68
N ALA A 486 -15.90 8.77 -20.96
CA ALA A 486 -14.92 8.66 -22.02
C ALA A 486 -14.20 10.02 -22.26
N ILE A 487 -14.87 11.14 -22.02
CA ILE A 487 -14.26 12.48 -22.01
C ILE A 487 -13.32 12.69 -20.82
N VAL A 488 -13.61 12.11 -19.65
CA VAL A 488 -12.70 12.15 -18.49
C VAL A 488 -11.30 11.71 -18.88
N LYS A 489 -11.19 10.52 -19.50
CA LYS A 489 -9.92 9.95 -19.94
C LYS A 489 -9.23 10.80 -21.01
N LEU A 490 -9.99 11.32 -21.97
CA LEU A 490 -9.47 12.19 -23.03
C LEU A 490 -8.87 13.49 -22.46
N LEU A 491 -9.57 14.13 -21.52
CA LEU A 491 -9.10 15.37 -20.89
C LEU A 491 -7.89 15.13 -19.99
N ALA A 492 -7.84 14.00 -19.28
CA ALA A 492 -6.66 13.61 -18.49
C ALA A 492 -5.42 13.44 -19.38
N GLU A 493 -5.54 12.72 -20.49
CA GLU A 493 -4.46 12.59 -21.48
C GLU A 493 -4.08 13.96 -22.06
N TYR A 494 -5.05 14.83 -22.38
CA TYR A 494 -4.75 16.17 -22.88
C TYR A 494 -4.00 17.02 -21.86
N CYS A 495 -4.41 17.01 -20.59
CA CYS A 495 -3.72 17.70 -19.51
C CYS A 495 -2.27 17.23 -19.37
N SER A 496 -1.98 15.94 -19.56
CA SER A 496 -0.62 15.39 -19.50
C SER A 496 0.29 15.84 -20.65
N MET A 497 -0.29 16.21 -21.80
CA MET A 497 0.45 16.60 -23.00
C MET A 497 0.55 18.11 -23.19
N CYS A 498 -0.31 18.89 -22.53
CA CYS A 498 -0.44 20.33 -22.77
C CYS A 498 0.52 21.16 -21.91
N SER A 499 1.38 21.95 -22.56
CA SER A 499 2.37 22.79 -21.85
C SER A 499 1.81 24.09 -21.25
N ASN A 500 0.53 24.42 -21.46
CA ASN A 500 -0.04 25.72 -21.05
C ASN A 500 -0.89 25.66 -19.76
N GLY A 501 -1.10 24.48 -19.17
CA GLY A 501 -1.86 24.26 -17.92
C GLY A 501 -3.34 24.68 -17.95
N LYS A 502 -3.86 25.27 -19.05
CA LYS A 502 -5.19 25.90 -19.09
C LYS A 502 -6.32 24.89 -18.89
N CYS A 503 -6.19 23.71 -19.48
CA CYS A 503 -7.18 22.64 -19.31
C CYS A 503 -7.22 22.15 -17.87
N LEU A 504 -6.05 21.91 -17.28
CA LEU A 504 -5.93 21.47 -15.90
C LEU A 504 -6.57 22.49 -14.96
N TYR A 505 -6.28 23.78 -15.13
CA TYR A 505 -6.89 24.85 -14.36
C TYR A 505 -8.42 24.87 -14.45
N GLU A 506 -8.98 24.71 -15.65
CA GLU A 506 -10.44 24.65 -15.84
C GLU A 506 -11.08 23.41 -15.22
N VAL A 507 -10.38 22.26 -15.23
CA VAL A 507 -10.82 21.05 -14.52
C VAL A 507 -10.78 21.26 -13.01
N LEU A 508 -9.68 21.78 -12.47
CA LEU A 508 -9.53 22.06 -11.03
C LEU A 508 -10.59 23.06 -10.55
N LYS A 509 -10.91 24.09 -11.33
CA LYS A 509 -11.99 25.04 -11.01
C LYS A 509 -13.36 24.36 -10.82
N ARG A 510 -13.62 23.25 -11.53
CA ARG A 510 -14.89 22.50 -11.43
C ARG A 510 -14.99 21.67 -10.16
N ILE A 511 -13.88 21.38 -9.49
CA ILE A 511 -13.87 20.77 -8.16
C ILE A 511 -14.63 21.64 -7.15
N PHE A 512 -14.66 22.96 -7.31
CA PHE A 512 -15.44 23.85 -6.44
C PHE A 512 -16.84 24.17 -6.96
N SER A 513 -17.37 23.39 -7.91
CA SER A 513 -18.71 23.58 -8.42
C SER A 513 -19.80 23.23 -7.38
N LYS A 514 -20.93 23.94 -7.45
CA LYS A 514 -22.13 23.58 -6.68
C LYS A 514 -22.75 22.26 -7.13
N ASN A 515 -22.48 21.81 -8.36
CA ASN A 515 -23.01 20.55 -8.90
C ASN A 515 -22.10 19.37 -8.51
N VAL A 516 -22.64 18.40 -7.78
CA VAL A 516 -21.92 17.19 -7.35
C VAL A 516 -21.39 16.37 -8.52
N VAL A 517 -22.12 16.31 -9.65
CA VAL A 517 -21.70 15.56 -10.84
C VAL A 517 -20.45 16.18 -11.46
N GLN A 518 -20.42 17.51 -11.59
CA GLN A 518 -19.26 18.24 -12.09
C GLN A 518 -18.03 18.04 -11.19
N ARG A 519 -18.21 18.09 -9.87
CA ARG A 519 -17.12 17.85 -8.92
C ARG A 519 -16.56 16.43 -9.04
N ARG A 520 -17.43 15.41 -9.05
CA ARG A 520 -17.03 14.00 -9.21
C ARG A 520 -16.24 13.78 -10.51
N ASN A 521 -16.76 14.22 -11.63
CA ASN A 521 -16.09 14.04 -12.91
C ASN A 521 -14.76 14.82 -13.00
N ALA A 522 -14.67 15.99 -12.38
CA ALA A 522 -13.41 16.72 -12.31
C ALA A 522 -12.35 15.95 -11.49
N VAL A 523 -12.75 15.32 -10.39
CA VAL A 523 -11.86 14.45 -9.59
C VAL A 523 -11.50 13.18 -10.37
N ASP A 524 -12.43 12.60 -11.14
CA ASP A 524 -12.15 11.48 -12.04
C ASP A 524 -11.09 11.85 -13.10
N VAL A 525 -11.14 13.07 -13.66
CA VAL A 525 -10.09 13.56 -14.60
C VAL A 525 -8.73 13.65 -13.89
N VAL A 526 -8.70 14.17 -12.67
CA VAL A 526 -7.45 14.26 -11.88
C VAL A 526 -6.92 12.87 -11.53
N ALA A 527 -7.81 11.91 -11.24
CA ALA A 527 -7.43 10.52 -10.97
C ALA A 527 -6.70 9.90 -12.17
N ASP A 528 -7.31 9.98 -13.35
CA ASP A 528 -6.71 9.45 -14.59
C ASP A 528 -5.41 10.20 -14.94
N LEU A 529 -5.33 11.51 -14.69
CA LEU A 529 -4.11 12.30 -14.90
C LEU A 529 -2.96 11.82 -14.00
N ILE A 530 -3.21 11.58 -12.72
CA ILE A 530 -2.21 11.05 -11.79
C ILE A 530 -1.75 9.66 -12.26
N HIS A 531 -2.67 8.79 -12.67
CA HIS A 531 -2.31 7.46 -13.18
C HIS A 531 -1.45 7.51 -14.45
N ILE A 532 -1.74 8.43 -15.38
CA ILE A 532 -0.95 8.61 -16.60
C ILE A 532 0.47 9.11 -16.28
N THR A 533 0.57 10.06 -15.35
CA THR A 533 1.83 10.76 -15.02
C THR A 533 2.74 9.95 -14.09
N SER A 534 2.19 9.02 -13.31
CA SER A 534 2.93 8.14 -12.38
C SER A 534 4.04 7.29 -13.04
N GLY A 535 4.01 7.12 -14.37
CA GLY A 535 4.99 6.34 -15.13
C GLY A 535 6.02 7.16 -15.94
N SER A 536 5.96 8.50 -15.91
CA SER A 536 6.77 9.37 -16.76
C SER A 536 7.40 10.54 -15.99
N VAL A 537 8.72 10.68 -16.10
CA VAL A 537 9.54 11.59 -15.27
C VAL A 537 9.30 13.09 -15.54
N ASP A 538 8.67 13.48 -16.67
CA ASP A 538 8.70 14.88 -17.15
C ASP A 538 7.32 15.47 -17.56
N THR A 539 6.18 14.95 -17.10
CA THR A 539 4.85 15.35 -17.64
C THR A 539 4.20 16.57 -17.01
N LEU A 540 4.40 16.85 -15.71
CA LEU A 540 3.80 17.99 -15.00
C LEU A 540 4.89 18.79 -14.26
N SER A 541 4.75 20.11 -14.23
CA SER A 541 5.64 21.00 -13.47
C SER A 541 5.36 20.96 -11.96
N GLU A 542 6.32 21.41 -11.13
CA GLU A 542 6.14 21.48 -9.67
C GLU A 542 4.94 22.37 -9.26
N GLU A 543 4.68 23.45 -9.99
CA GLU A 543 3.54 24.35 -9.74
C GLU A 543 2.20 23.63 -9.99
N GLU A 544 2.10 22.88 -11.10
CA GLU A 544 0.89 22.10 -11.42
C GLU A 544 0.64 20.97 -10.43
N TRP A 545 1.69 20.31 -9.95
CA TRP A 545 1.59 19.30 -8.88
C TRP A 545 1.11 19.90 -7.57
N GLN A 546 1.62 21.08 -7.20
CA GLN A 546 1.16 21.78 -6.00
C GLN A 546 -0.30 22.21 -6.10
N ASP A 547 -0.75 22.67 -7.27
CA ASP A 547 -2.16 23.00 -7.51
C ASP A 547 -3.06 21.77 -7.40
N VAL A 548 -2.69 20.66 -8.04
CA VAL A 548 -3.43 19.39 -7.93
C VAL A 548 -3.51 18.93 -6.46
N ALA A 549 -2.39 18.96 -5.74
CA ALA A 549 -2.32 18.60 -4.32
C ALA A 549 -3.27 19.46 -3.47
N ASN A 550 -3.22 20.79 -3.62
CA ASN A 550 -4.06 21.72 -2.87
C ASN A 550 -5.56 21.47 -3.09
N ASN A 551 -5.97 21.24 -4.35
CA ASN A 551 -7.36 20.98 -4.69
C ASN A 551 -7.86 19.64 -4.14
N LEU A 552 -7.04 18.57 -4.20
CA LEU A 552 -7.39 17.27 -3.62
C LEU A 552 -7.46 17.31 -2.09
N LEU A 553 -6.62 18.12 -1.43
CA LEU A 553 -6.69 18.30 0.02
C LEU A 553 -7.98 18.98 0.45
N GLU A 554 -8.49 19.94 -0.33
CA GLU A 554 -9.81 20.55 -0.09
C GLU A 554 -10.95 19.54 -0.34
N CYS A 555 -10.79 18.60 -1.27
CA CYS A 555 -11.78 17.53 -1.52
C CYS A 555 -11.99 16.59 -0.32
N LEU A 556 -11.05 16.50 0.62
CA LEU A 556 -11.23 15.74 1.86
C LEU A 556 -12.38 16.28 2.72
N GLY A 557 -12.77 17.54 2.53
CA GLY A 557 -13.92 18.16 3.16
C GLY A 557 -15.14 18.37 2.28
N ASP A 558 -15.22 17.70 1.12
CA ASP A 558 -16.41 17.75 0.26
C ASP A 558 -17.64 17.19 1.00
N GLU A 559 -18.86 17.59 0.63
CA GLU A 559 -20.09 17.00 1.19
C GLU A 559 -20.33 15.57 0.67
N ASP A 560 -19.75 15.22 -0.47
CA ASP A 560 -19.94 13.94 -1.16
C ASP A 560 -18.88 12.90 -0.76
N GLU A 561 -19.33 11.76 -0.21
CA GLU A 561 -18.46 10.68 0.29
C GLU A 561 -17.61 10.04 -0.81
N ALA A 562 -18.11 9.95 -2.05
CA ALA A 562 -17.33 9.36 -3.14
C ALA A 562 -16.14 10.25 -3.51
N ILE A 563 -16.31 11.57 -3.50
CA ILE A 563 -15.23 12.54 -3.72
C ILE A 563 -14.19 12.46 -2.61
N GLN A 564 -14.63 12.45 -1.34
CA GLN A 564 -13.73 12.34 -0.19
C GLN A 564 -12.88 11.06 -0.26
N SER A 565 -13.52 9.92 -0.54
CA SER A 565 -12.86 8.61 -0.65
C SER A 565 -11.84 8.59 -1.79
N GLN A 566 -12.23 9.11 -2.96
CA GLN A 566 -11.33 9.19 -4.11
C GLN A 566 -10.14 10.11 -3.84
N ALA A 567 -10.35 11.28 -3.25
CA ALA A 567 -9.26 12.18 -2.85
C ALA A 567 -8.31 11.50 -1.85
N ALA A 568 -8.85 10.82 -0.83
CA ALA A 568 -8.05 10.09 0.16
C ALA A 568 -7.21 8.96 -0.46
N ASN A 569 -7.68 8.35 -1.55
CA ASN A 569 -6.94 7.32 -2.30
C ASN A 569 -5.90 7.89 -3.27
N LEU A 570 -6.13 9.10 -3.81
CA LEU A 570 -5.22 9.75 -4.76
C LEU A 570 -4.06 10.48 -4.10
N ILE A 571 -4.29 11.11 -2.94
CA ILE A 571 -3.26 11.86 -2.20
C ILE A 571 -1.99 11.02 -1.93
N PRO A 572 -2.08 9.74 -1.54
CA PRO A 572 -0.91 8.86 -1.36
C PRO A 572 -0.07 8.62 -2.63
N MET A 573 -0.56 8.98 -3.81
CA MET A 573 0.17 8.85 -5.08
C MET A 573 0.95 10.13 -5.45
N ILE A 574 0.78 11.21 -4.69
CA ILE A 574 1.44 12.50 -4.91
C ILE A 574 2.68 12.60 -4.02
N GLY A 575 3.72 13.28 -4.50
CA GLY A 575 4.93 13.58 -3.74
C GLY A 575 4.62 14.12 -2.33
N PRO A 576 5.13 13.48 -1.24
CA PRO A 576 4.79 13.82 0.14
C PRO A 576 5.07 15.28 0.52
N HIS A 577 6.07 15.90 -0.10
CA HIS A 577 6.45 17.29 0.15
C HIS A 577 5.34 18.30 -0.24
N PHE A 578 4.46 17.95 -1.19
CA PHE A 578 3.33 18.81 -1.58
C PHE A 578 2.14 18.72 -0.61
N VAL A 579 1.97 17.58 0.08
CA VAL A 579 0.73 17.25 0.81
C VAL A 579 0.89 17.14 2.32
N LEU A 580 2.05 16.72 2.82
CA LEU A 580 2.20 16.23 4.21
C LEU A 580 1.87 17.30 5.26
N THR A 581 2.42 18.51 5.12
CA THR A 581 2.20 19.58 6.11
C THR A 581 0.71 19.91 6.24
N ARG A 582 0.01 20.02 5.11
CA ARG A 582 -1.40 20.38 5.09
C ARG A 582 -2.30 19.23 5.55
N LEU A 583 -1.94 17.97 5.25
CA LEU A 583 -2.63 16.80 5.78
C LEU A 583 -2.59 16.76 7.31
N VAL A 584 -1.42 17.02 7.90
CA VAL A 584 -1.27 17.05 9.37
C VAL A 584 -2.18 18.12 9.97
N ASP A 585 -2.23 19.33 9.38
CA ASP A 585 -3.16 20.39 9.82
C ASP A 585 -4.63 19.94 9.75
N LEU A 586 -5.03 19.29 8.65
CA LEU A 586 -6.40 18.80 8.44
C LEU A 586 -6.78 17.66 9.39
N SER A 587 -5.82 16.82 9.80
CA SER A 587 -6.04 15.79 10.82
C SER A 587 -6.42 16.36 12.19
N TYR A 588 -6.16 17.64 12.45
CA TYR A 588 -6.61 18.35 13.64
C TYR A 588 -7.82 19.26 13.42
N SER A 589 -8.49 19.15 12.26
CA SER A 589 -9.72 19.88 11.98
C SER A 589 -10.80 19.61 13.04
N PRO A 590 -11.61 20.63 13.39
CA PRO A 590 -12.76 20.44 14.30
C PRO A 590 -13.89 19.63 13.66
N HIS A 591 -13.87 19.42 12.33
CA HIS A 591 -14.87 18.64 11.61
C HIS A 591 -14.45 17.17 11.53
N GLU A 592 -15.24 16.29 12.16
CA GLU A 592 -14.95 14.85 12.28
C GLU A 592 -14.77 14.15 10.93
N ASN A 593 -15.56 14.51 9.92
CA ASN A 593 -15.47 13.92 8.58
C ASN A 593 -14.12 14.23 7.90
N ILE A 594 -13.74 15.53 7.85
CA ILE A 594 -12.47 16.00 7.28
C ILE A 594 -11.30 15.34 8.00
N GLN A 595 -11.38 15.32 9.32
CA GLN A 595 -10.36 14.73 10.18
C GLN A 595 -10.18 13.24 9.92
N THR A 596 -11.27 12.48 9.80
CA THR A 596 -11.21 11.04 9.54
C THR A 596 -10.60 10.76 8.17
N SER A 597 -11.07 11.46 7.13
CA SER A 597 -10.55 11.33 5.76
C SER A 597 -9.08 11.73 5.65
N ALA A 598 -8.67 12.85 6.28
CA ALA A 598 -7.28 13.29 6.32
C ALA A 598 -6.38 12.30 7.06
N THR A 599 -6.87 11.70 8.15
CA THR A 599 -6.11 10.69 8.91
C THR A 599 -5.93 9.40 8.12
N ILE A 600 -6.96 8.95 7.40
CA ILE A 600 -6.88 7.78 6.51
C ILE A 600 -5.87 8.06 5.39
N ALA A 601 -5.97 9.21 4.74
CA ALA A 601 -5.04 9.63 3.68
C ALA A 601 -3.59 9.72 4.19
N LEU A 602 -3.38 10.26 5.39
CA LEU A 602 -2.06 10.35 6.01
C LEU A 602 -1.44 8.97 6.27
N ILE A 603 -2.21 8.02 6.81
CA ILE A 603 -1.71 6.65 7.03
C ILE A 603 -1.39 5.99 5.68
N ALA A 604 -2.27 6.13 4.68
CA ALA A 604 -2.05 5.57 3.35
C ALA A 604 -0.80 6.16 2.67
N LEU A 605 -0.56 7.48 2.82
CA LEU A 605 0.67 8.14 2.35
C LEU A 605 1.91 7.53 3.00
N LEU A 606 1.90 7.35 4.32
CA LEU A 606 3.02 6.73 5.04
C LEU A 606 3.24 5.27 4.66
N VAL A 607 2.17 4.51 4.36
CA VAL A 607 2.27 3.11 3.89
C VAL A 607 2.85 3.04 2.48
N ASN A 608 2.46 3.94 1.58
CA ASN A 608 3.02 3.99 0.22
C ASN A 608 4.52 4.31 0.21
N HIS A 609 4.98 5.12 1.17
CA HIS A 609 6.39 5.49 1.31
C HIS A 609 7.06 4.85 2.54
N LYS A 610 6.70 3.59 2.83
CA LYS A 610 7.18 2.83 4.01
C LYS A 610 8.69 2.59 4.07
N GLU A 611 9.44 2.87 3.01
CA GLU A 611 10.90 2.70 2.90
C GLU A 611 11.68 4.03 2.93
N GLU A 612 10.99 5.18 2.98
CA GLU A 612 11.60 6.52 2.95
C GLU A 612 11.57 7.18 4.36
N PRO A 613 12.63 7.05 5.16
CA PRO A 613 12.67 7.57 6.52
C PRO A 613 12.61 9.11 6.60
N GLU A 614 12.96 9.82 5.52
CA GLU A 614 12.92 11.28 5.41
C GLU A 614 11.49 11.81 5.59
N ILE A 615 10.48 11.07 5.15
CA ILE A 615 9.06 11.48 5.26
C ILE A 615 8.61 11.43 6.72
N LEU A 616 9.04 10.42 7.48
CA LEU A 616 8.75 10.36 8.92
C LEU A 616 9.45 11.48 9.67
N CYS A 617 10.67 11.82 9.28
CA CYS A 617 11.38 12.96 9.84
C CYS A 617 10.61 14.26 9.57
N MET A 618 10.09 14.44 8.36
CA MET A 618 9.25 15.58 7.99
C MET A 618 7.94 15.61 8.80
N LEU A 619 7.28 14.46 9.00
CA LEU A 619 6.09 14.34 9.85
C LEU A 619 6.40 14.77 11.30
N LEU A 620 7.52 14.30 11.85
CA LEU A 620 7.96 14.68 13.19
C LEU A 620 8.26 16.18 13.28
N ASP A 621 8.82 16.80 12.23
CA ASP A 621 9.01 18.25 12.16
C ASP A 621 7.67 19.00 12.17
N CYS A 622 6.68 18.52 11.41
CA CYS A 622 5.33 19.09 11.41
C CYS A 622 4.69 19.01 12.81
N LEU A 623 4.74 17.84 13.44
CA LEU A 623 4.18 17.62 14.79
C LEU A 623 4.91 18.46 15.86
N SER A 624 6.23 18.64 15.72
CA SER A 624 7.04 19.45 16.63
C SER A 624 6.77 20.95 16.49
N LYS A 625 6.54 21.43 15.28
CA LYS A 625 6.10 22.83 15.06
C LYS A 625 4.73 23.08 15.66
N LEU A 626 3.79 22.14 15.51
CA LEU A 626 2.46 22.25 16.09
C LEU A 626 2.51 22.32 17.62
N SER A 627 3.32 21.49 18.28
CA SER A 627 3.48 21.54 19.74
C SER A 627 4.10 22.86 20.23
N GLN A 628 5.09 23.41 19.51
CA GLN A 628 5.71 24.70 19.85
C GLN A 628 4.77 25.89 19.69
N THR A 629 3.89 25.89 18.68
CA THR A 629 2.91 26.97 18.48
C THR A 629 1.87 27.08 19.61
N LEU A 630 1.66 26.01 20.39
CA LEU A 630 0.81 26.05 21.58
C LEU A 630 1.49 26.72 22.80
N ASP A 631 2.81 26.58 22.93
CA ASP A 631 3.57 27.11 24.07
C ASP A 631 3.84 28.62 23.95
N SER A 632 3.85 29.16 22.73
CA SER A 632 3.89 30.61 22.50
C SER A 632 2.49 31.23 22.68
N GLY A 633 2.08 31.47 23.92
CA GLY A 633 0.76 32.02 24.28
C GLY A 633 0.48 33.44 23.75
N VAL A 634 0.22 33.59 22.44
CA VAL A 634 -0.10 34.89 21.82
C VAL A 634 -1.60 35.08 21.54
N ASP A 635 -2.46 34.06 21.65
CA ASP A 635 -3.91 34.24 21.45
C ASP A 635 -4.77 33.63 22.57
N ALA A 636 -4.83 34.33 23.70
CA ALA A 636 -5.67 34.00 24.86
C ALA A 636 -7.18 34.25 24.65
N SER A 637 -7.70 34.13 23.42
CA SER A 637 -9.13 34.37 23.11
C SER A 637 -9.91 33.17 22.55
N ARG A 638 -9.28 32.02 22.31
CA ARG A 638 -10.02 30.78 21.97
C ARG A 638 -10.44 30.04 23.24
N LYS A 639 -11.76 29.97 23.46
CA LYS A 639 -12.43 29.26 24.55
C LYS A 639 -11.83 27.87 24.78
N ALA A 640 -11.65 27.51 26.06
CA ALA A 640 -11.29 26.19 26.53
C ALA A 640 -12.17 25.10 25.88
N GLY A 641 -11.57 24.34 24.98
CA GLY A 641 -12.18 23.20 24.28
C GLY A 641 -11.25 22.72 23.18
N SER A 642 -10.61 21.56 23.41
CA SER A 642 -9.58 20.88 22.59
C SER A 642 -8.18 21.50 22.63
N THR A 643 -7.39 21.11 23.64
CA THR A 643 -5.93 21.06 23.48
C THR A 643 -5.63 20.14 22.29
N MET A 644 -5.08 20.67 21.20
CA MET A 644 -4.60 19.86 20.08
C MET A 644 -3.52 18.91 20.59
N ASP A 645 -3.92 17.68 20.87
CA ASP A 645 -3.07 16.67 21.49
C ASP A 645 -2.26 15.95 20.41
N ALA A 646 -0.94 16.18 20.38
CA ALA A 646 -0.02 15.45 19.51
C ALA A 646 -0.18 13.92 19.67
N ASP A 647 -0.60 13.44 20.85
CA ASP A 647 -0.82 12.01 21.09
C ASP A 647 -1.92 11.41 20.21
N ARG A 648 -2.84 12.23 19.68
CA ARG A 648 -3.93 11.70 18.86
C ARG A 648 -3.43 11.04 17.57
N LEU A 649 -2.52 11.71 16.85
CA LEU A 649 -1.90 11.14 15.65
C LEU A 649 -0.86 10.08 16.02
N LEU A 650 -0.07 10.31 17.07
CA LEU A 650 0.94 9.34 17.51
C LEU A 650 0.34 7.97 17.87
N LYS A 651 -0.89 7.92 18.40
CA LYS A 651 -1.60 6.66 18.70
C LYS A 651 -1.96 5.83 17.47
N LEU A 652 -2.01 6.43 16.28
CA LEU A 652 -2.37 5.74 15.03
C LEU A 652 -1.14 5.24 14.26
N LEU A 653 0.04 5.80 14.54
CA LEU A 653 1.30 5.42 13.90
C LEU A 653 1.77 3.98 14.20
N PRO A 654 1.44 3.34 15.33
CA PRO A 654 1.67 1.90 15.51
C PRO A 654 1.01 1.00 14.45
N GLU A 655 -0.12 1.43 13.86
CA GLU A 655 -0.75 0.68 12.76
C GLU A 655 0.05 0.79 11.47
N TRP A 656 0.59 1.98 11.18
CA TRP A 656 1.54 2.16 10.07
C TRP A 656 2.79 1.30 10.29
N ALA A 657 3.34 1.27 11.51
CA ALA A 657 4.55 0.54 11.84
C ALA A 657 4.49 -0.97 11.48
N LYS A 658 3.28 -1.58 11.49
CA LYS A 658 3.08 -2.97 11.05
C LYS A 658 3.38 -3.23 9.57
N HIS A 659 3.40 -2.18 8.74
CA HIS A 659 3.60 -2.28 7.29
C HIS A 659 5.06 -2.09 6.88
N VAL A 660 5.94 -1.69 7.80
CA VAL A 660 7.38 -1.55 7.56
C VAL A 660 8.00 -2.94 7.45
N GLU A 661 8.67 -3.23 6.33
CA GLU A 661 9.28 -4.55 6.07
C GLU A 661 10.67 -4.69 6.69
N ASP A 662 11.49 -3.63 6.63
CA ASP A 662 12.85 -3.62 7.20
C ASP A 662 13.09 -2.43 8.13
N TRP A 663 13.09 -2.72 9.43
CA TRP A 663 13.39 -1.74 10.47
C TRP A 663 14.86 -1.27 10.50
N HIS A 664 15.79 -1.96 9.83
CA HIS A 664 17.19 -1.52 9.77
C HIS A 664 17.35 -0.26 8.91
N VAL A 665 16.51 -0.05 7.90
CA VAL A 665 16.48 1.18 7.10
C VAL A 665 15.89 2.35 7.90
N MET A 666 14.83 2.07 8.67
CA MET A 666 14.06 3.10 9.40
C MET A 666 14.68 3.53 10.73
N ALA A 667 15.18 2.59 11.53
CA ALA A 667 15.61 2.85 12.89
C ALA A 667 16.79 3.83 12.96
N GLY A 668 17.71 3.76 11.98
CA GLY A 668 18.90 4.59 11.96
C GLY A 668 18.60 6.10 11.91
N PRO A 669 17.94 6.60 10.85
CA PRO A 669 17.58 8.02 10.73
C PRO A 669 16.68 8.53 11.87
N LEU A 670 15.76 7.69 12.39
CA LEU A 670 14.92 8.06 13.53
C LEU A 670 15.73 8.26 14.82
N VAL A 671 16.71 7.39 15.07
CA VAL A 671 17.65 7.55 16.20
C VAL A 671 18.53 8.77 15.98
N ASP A 672 19.05 9.00 14.78
CA ASP A 672 19.86 10.19 14.46
C ASP A 672 19.06 11.48 14.68
N LYS A 673 17.79 11.50 14.28
CA LYS A 673 16.91 12.65 14.51
C LYS A 673 16.72 12.92 16.01
N MET A 674 16.48 11.89 16.81
CA MET A 674 16.39 12.03 18.27
C MET A 674 17.71 12.51 18.90
N LEU A 675 18.86 12.07 18.38
CA LEU A 675 20.18 12.51 18.85
C LEU A 675 20.53 13.93 18.41
N GLY A 676 20.06 14.36 17.23
CA GLY A 676 20.18 15.73 16.72
C GLY A 676 19.24 16.73 17.39
N GLU A 677 18.09 16.28 17.89
CA GLU A 677 17.08 17.10 18.57
C GLU A 677 16.76 16.57 20.00
N PRO A 678 17.74 16.55 20.92
CA PRO A 678 17.64 15.82 22.18
C PRO A 678 16.59 16.38 23.17
N SER A 679 16.13 17.61 22.98
CA SER A 679 15.07 18.25 23.78
C SER A 679 13.66 18.02 23.21
N ASN A 680 13.52 17.37 22.06
CA ASN A 680 12.24 17.21 21.39
C ASN A 680 11.42 16.04 21.99
N ALA A 681 10.47 16.38 22.86
CA ALA A 681 9.61 15.40 23.53
C ALA A 681 8.66 14.64 22.57
N VAL A 682 8.34 15.20 21.39
CA VAL A 682 7.46 14.55 20.39
C VAL A 682 8.14 13.30 19.84
N ILE A 683 9.44 13.38 19.55
CA ILE A 683 10.22 12.24 19.05
C ILE A 683 10.27 11.13 20.09
N VAL A 684 10.51 11.46 21.37
CA VAL A 684 10.50 10.47 22.47
C VAL A 684 9.16 9.75 22.56
N ARG A 685 8.05 10.49 22.45
CA ARG A 685 6.70 9.90 22.45
C ARG A 685 6.48 9.05 21.21
N PHE A 686 6.94 9.47 20.03
CA PHE A 686 6.85 8.65 18.82
C PHE A 686 7.61 7.32 18.98
N LEU A 687 8.88 7.38 19.42
CA LEU A 687 9.71 6.19 19.62
C LEU A 687 9.12 5.24 20.67
N SER A 688 8.40 5.73 21.67
CA SER A 688 7.75 4.86 22.67
C SER A 688 6.62 4.01 22.06
N HIS A 689 5.89 4.54 21.09
CA HIS A 689 4.82 3.84 20.37
C HIS A 689 5.34 2.75 19.43
N ILE A 690 6.60 2.82 18.99
CA ILE A 690 7.24 1.85 18.09
C ILE A 690 8.39 1.06 18.76
N SER A 691 8.48 1.09 20.09
CA SER A 691 9.58 0.51 20.86
C SER A 691 9.84 -0.98 20.60
N GLU A 692 8.77 -1.77 20.40
CA GLU A 692 8.91 -3.20 20.08
C GLU A 692 9.52 -3.44 18.69
N TYR A 693 9.29 -2.53 17.74
CA TYR A 693 9.87 -2.61 16.40
C TYR A 693 11.32 -2.11 16.36
N LEU A 694 11.66 -1.07 17.15
CA LEU A 694 13.05 -0.65 17.33
C LEU A 694 13.93 -1.77 17.90
N ALA A 695 13.33 -2.70 18.64
CA ALA A 695 14.03 -3.87 19.16
C ALA A 695 14.43 -4.89 18.07
N GLU A 696 13.82 -4.83 16.88
CA GLU A 696 14.16 -5.71 15.74
C GLU A 696 15.48 -5.29 15.08
N ALA A 697 15.79 -4.00 15.05
CA ALA A 697 17.05 -3.42 14.53
C ALA A 697 17.97 -2.92 15.65
N VAL A 698 17.99 -3.62 16.78
CA VAL A 698 18.61 -3.12 18.00
C VAL A 698 20.13 -3.05 17.96
N ASP A 699 20.76 -3.85 17.12
CA ASP A 699 22.18 -3.79 16.82
C ASP A 699 22.56 -2.45 16.19
N LEU A 700 21.77 -1.97 15.22
CA LEU A 700 21.95 -0.64 14.62
C LEU A 700 21.74 0.47 15.65
N VAL A 701 20.66 0.37 16.44
CA VAL A 701 20.37 1.34 17.52
C VAL A 701 21.54 1.41 18.49
N PHE A 702 22.02 0.28 19.01
CA PHE A 702 23.14 0.25 19.95
C PHE A 702 24.45 0.71 19.34
N ASN A 703 24.75 0.38 18.08
CA ASN A 703 25.93 0.90 17.40
C ASN A 703 25.93 2.43 17.34
N ARG A 704 24.81 3.05 16.94
CA ARG A 704 24.67 4.52 16.90
C ARG A 704 24.82 5.14 18.29
N LEU A 705 24.22 4.54 19.31
CA LEU A 705 24.33 5.01 20.70
C LEU A 705 25.77 4.90 21.23
N ILE A 706 26.48 3.81 20.96
CA ILE A 706 27.89 3.64 21.37
C ILE A 706 28.77 4.72 20.73
N LEU A 707 28.61 4.97 19.42
CA LEU A 707 29.35 6.02 18.71
C LEU A 707 29.05 7.40 19.30
N TYR A 708 27.77 7.73 19.48
CA TYR A 708 27.36 9.01 20.04
C TYR A 708 27.86 9.22 21.48
N MET A 709 27.76 8.20 22.33
CA MET A 709 28.23 8.27 23.72
C MET A 709 29.76 8.34 23.83
N ARG A 710 30.50 7.83 22.84
CA ARG A 710 31.97 7.89 22.76
C ARG A 710 32.47 9.30 22.46
N GLU A 711 31.76 10.03 21.60
CA GLU A 711 32.12 11.41 21.22
C GLU A 711 31.90 12.42 22.35
N GLN A 712 31.15 12.03 23.39
CA GLN A 712 30.89 12.89 24.55
C GLN A 712 32.11 12.96 25.48
N LYS A 713 32.75 14.13 25.53
CA LYS A 713 33.83 14.44 26.47
C LYS A 713 33.38 14.40 27.94
N ASP A 714 34.35 14.36 28.85
CA ASP A 714 34.10 14.45 30.29
C ASP A 714 33.48 15.80 30.66
N VAL A 715 32.50 15.76 31.57
CA VAL A 715 31.68 16.90 31.99
C VAL A 715 32.55 18.06 32.53
N ASN A 716 33.65 17.73 33.21
CA ASN A 716 34.59 18.71 33.76
C ASN A 716 35.38 19.48 32.68
N GLU A 717 35.68 18.87 31.53
CA GLU A 717 36.32 19.56 30.41
C GLU A 717 35.33 20.52 29.74
N CYS A 718 34.07 20.10 29.57
CA CYS A 718 33.00 20.89 28.95
C CYS A 718 32.68 22.19 29.69
N PHE A 719 32.72 22.16 31.03
CA PHE A 719 32.50 23.35 31.85
C PHE A 719 33.72 24.27 31.99
N SER A 720 34.92 23.79 31.68
CA SER A 720 36.13 24.60 31.71
C SER A 720 36.18 25.62 30.56
N GLU A 721 35.61 25.28 29.39
CA GLU A 721 35.48 26.17 28.23
C GLU A 721 34.40 27.26 28.44
N CYS A 722 33.38 26.99 29.26
CA CYS A 722 32.23 27.90 29.45
C CYS A 722 32.42 28.96 30.55
N LYS A 723 33.55 28.92 31.28
CA LYS A 723 33.81 29.78 32.46
C LYS A 723 34.03 31.28 32.16
N GLY A 724 33.89 31.70 30.90
CA GLY A 724 34.16 33.07 30.44
C GLY A 724 32.96 33.92 29.99
N ARG A 725 31.71 33.42 30.03
CA ARG A 725 30.53 34.15 29.51
C ARG A 725 29.36 34.21 30.50
N THR A 726 28.70 35.36 30.51
CA THR A 726 27.61 35.84 31.40
C THR A 726 26.43 34.89 31.65
N ASP A 727 25.80 35.05 32.82
CA ASP A 727 24.96 34.08 33.55
C ASP A 727 23.70 33.53 32.85
N SER A 728 23.11 34.19 31.84
CA SER A 728 21.89 33.68 31.18
C SER A 728 22.17 32.67 30.07
N THR A 729 23.29 32.80 29.36
CA THR A 729 23.69 31.87 28.28
C THR A 729 24.27 30.58 28.85
N SER A 730 24.82 30.64 30.07
CA SER A 730 25.37 29.48 30.78
C SER A 730 24.30 28.45 31.15
N GLU A 731 23.08 28.85 31.49
CA GLU A 731 22.02 27.91 31.89
C GLU A 731 21.42 27.19 30.68
N ALA A 732 21.15 27.88 29.56
CA ALA A 732 20.65 27.22 28.36
C ALA A 732 21.63 26.16 27.82
N VAL A 733 22.92 26.47 27.80
CA VAL A 733 24.00 25.54 27.39
C VAL A 733 24.10 24.34 28.33
N LYS A 734 23.93 24.53 29.66
CA LYS A 734 23.85 23.42 30.62
C LYS A 734 22.66 22.50 30.35
N HIS A 735 21.49 23.05 30.05
CA HIS A 735 20.30 22.27 29.74
C HIS A 735 20.48 21.47 28.44
N GLU A 736 21.04 22.09 27.41
CA GLU A 736 21.34 21.42 26.14
C GLU A 736 22.31 20.25 26.33
N HIS A 737 23.40 20.46 27.08
CA HIS A 737 24.33 19.37 27.42
C HIS A 737 23.69 18.27 28.27
N LEU A 738 22.81 18.63 29.22
CA LEU A 738 22.05 17.66 30.02
C LEU A 738 21.17 16.79 29.10
N PHE A 739 20.42 17.40 28.19
CA PHE A 739 19.60 16.66 27.23
C PHE A 739 20.43 15.78 26.29
N CYS A 740 21.58 16.25 25.79
CA CYS A 740 22.51 15.42 24.99
C CYS A 740 22.99 14.18 25.76
N ARG A 741 23.21 14.29 27.08
CA ARG A 741 23.66 13.16 27.92
C ARG A 741 22.51 12.25 28.36
N LEU A 742 21.29 12.77 28.50
CA LEU A 742 20.08 12.00 28.81
C LEU A 742 19.53 11.26 27.59
N CYS A 743 19.55 11.88 26.41
CA CYS A 743 18.99 11.36 25.17
C CYS A 743 19.34 9.88 24.89
N PRO A 744 20.62 9.45 24.90
CA PRO A 744 20.95 8.04 24.64
C PRO A 744 20.36 7.11 25.71
N LEU A 745 20.30 7.53 26.98
CA LEU A 745 19.71 6.75 28.06
C LEU A 745 18.18 6.69 27.93
N LEU A 746 17.53 7.74 27.46
CA LEU A 746 16.08 7.75 27.19
C LEU A 746 15.74 6.75 26.07
N ILE A 747 16.54 6.70 24.99
CA ILE A 747 16.35 5.69 23.93
C ILE A 747 16.49 4.27 24.50
N ILE A 748 17.52 4.01 25.32
CA ILE A 748 17.71 2.72 26.01
C ILE A 748 16.52 2.40 26.93
N ARG A 749 15.95 3.41 27.60
CA ARG A 749 14.76 3.26 28.46
C ARG A 749 13.55 2.76 27.66
N LEU A 750 13.37 3.22 26.43
CA LEU A 750 12.24 2.85 25.58
C LEU A 750 12.30 1.40 25.09
N LEU A 751 13.49 0.83 24.91
CA LEU A 751 13.65 -0.54 24.40
C LEU A 751 13.03 -1.57 25.35
N PRO A 752 12.52 -2.70 24.86
CA PRO A 752 11.96 -3.77 25.70
C PRO A 752 13.05 -4.57 26.43
N LEU A 753 12.68 -5.25 27.54
CA LEU A 753 13.65 -5.95 28.39
C LEU A 753 14.40 -7.09 27.69
N ARG A 754 13.76 -7.75 26.71
CA ARG A 754 14.31 -8.89 25.94
C ARG A 754 15.63 -8.59 25.25
N VAL A 755 15.85 -7.32 24.88
CA VAL A 755 17.09 -6.85 24.24
C VAL A 755 18.33 -7.06 25.14
N PHE A 756 18.14 -7.07 26.46
CA PHE A 756 19.22 -7.24 27.43
C PHE A 756 19.42 -8.70 27.85
N ASP A 757 18.66 -9.66 27.33
CA ASP A 757 18.73 -11.06 27.77
C ASP A 757 19.84 -11.86 27.06
N ASP A 758 20.32 -11.42 25.91
CA ASP A 758 21.41 -12.10 25.19
C ASP A 758 22.79 -11.80 25.81
N LEU A 759 23.26 -12.73 26.63
CA LEU A 759 24.60 -12.71 27.24
C LEU A 759 25.75 -12.68 26.23
N ASN A 760 25.54 -13.17 25.00
CA ASN A 760 26.59 -13.23 23.98
C ASN A 760 26.67 -11.96 23.13
N SER A 761 25.78 -10.98 23.37
CA SER A 761 25.74 -9.75 22.58
C SER A 761 27.00 -8.90 22.81
N PRO A 762 27.85 -8.71 21.78
CA PRO A 762 29.07 -7.91 21.92
C PRO A 762 28.75 -6.41 22.09
N LEU A 763 27.62 -5.94 21.58
CA LEU A 763 27.20 -4.55 21.69
C LEU A 763 26.69 -4.22 23.09
N VAL A 764 26.00 -5.15 23.74
CA VAL A 764 25.47 -4.95 25.10
C VAL A 764 26.54 -5.19 26.15
N TYR A 765 27.23 -6.34 26.09
CA TYR A 765 28.13 -6.80 27.16
C TYR A 765 29.61 -6.81 26.79
N GLY A 766 29.96 -6.69 25.51
CA GLY A 766 31.36 -6.65 25.05
C GLY A 766 32.21 -7.78 25.62
N LYS A 767 33.36 -7.43 26.19
CA LYS A 767 34.28 -8.38 26.84
C LYS A 767 34.10 -8.49 28.37
N ILE A 768 33.06 -7.87 28.93
CA ILE A 768 32.86 -7.78 30.39
C ILE A 768 32.82 -9.18 31.03
N LEU A 769 32.09 -10.12 30.41
CA LEU A 769 31.92 -11.49 30.93
C LEU A 769 33.23 -12.31 30.92
N HIS A 770 34.13 -12.04 29.98
CA HIS A 770 35.41 -12.76 29.90
C HIS A 770 36.46 -12.21 30.86
N ASN A 771 36.34 -10.94 31.25
CA ASN A 771 37.24 -10.31 32.23
C ASN A 771 36.82 -10.60 33.69
N SER A 772 35.57 -11.01 33.95
CA SER A 772 35.10 -11.33 35.32
C SER A 772 35.59 -12.69 35.84
N ALA A 773 35.95 -13.63 34.96
CA ALA A 773 36.38 -14.98 35.34
C ALA A 773 37.86 -15.09 35.76
N ILE A 774 38.66 -14.02 35.59
CA ILE A 774 40.11 -14.04 35.82
C ILE A 774 40.52 -12.83 36.67
N GLN A 775 40.31 -12.90 38.00
CA GLN A 775 41.17 -12.34 39.07
C GLN A 775 40.37 -11.99 40.33
N GLU A 776 40.48 -12.83 41.37
CA GLU A 776 39.89 -12.61 42.70
C GLU A 776 40.50 -11.41 43.49
N THR A 777 41.35 -10.57 42.89
CA THR A 777 42.14 -9.57 43.64
C THR A 777 42.39 -8.22 42.97
N GLN A 778 41.86 -7.91 41.77
CA GLN A 778 41.99 -6.58 41.17
C GLN A 778 40.64 -5.94 40.82
N ARG A 779 40.56 -4.63 41.04
CA ARG A 779 39.42 -3.76 40.78
C ARG A 779 38.97 -3.92 39.31
N PHE A 780 37.67 -4.10 39.07
CA PHE A 780 37.10 -4.00 37.73
C PHE A 780 37.41 -2.61 37.12
N SER A 781 38.35 -2.53 36.17
CA SER A 781 38.58 -1.33 35.37
C SER A 781 37.63 -1.33 34.18
N ILE A 782 36.50 -0.63 34.32
CA ILE A 782 35.45 -0.52 33.28
C ILE A 782 35.92 0.36 32.10
N GLU A 783 37.09 0.98 32.23
CA GLU A 783 37.64 2.03 31.35
C GLU A 783 37.97 1.57 29.91
N GLU A 784 38.09 0.27 29.63
CA GLU A 784 38.52 -0.24 28.31
C GLU A 784 37.41 -0.95 27.48
N THR A 785 36.15 -0.94 27.93
CA THR A 785 35.08 -1.73 27.28
C THR A 785 34.06 -0.85 26.55
N GLU A 786 34.06 -0.89 25.21
CA GLU A 786 33.16 -0.12 24.34
C GLU A 786 31.81 -0.83 24.11
N CYS A 787 31.00 -0.99 25.16
CA CYS A 787 29.66 -1.60 25.07
C CYS A 787 28.62 -0.82 25.89
N ILE A 788 27.33 -1.04 25.62
CA ILE A 788 26.22 -0.34 26.27
C ILE A 788 26.26 -0.51 27.80
N ALA A 789 26.51 -1.72 28.30
CA ALA A 789 26.59 -1.98 29.75
C ALA A 789 27.71 -1.17 30.43
N ALA A 790 28.91 -1.16 29.85
CA ALA A 790 30.04 -0.41 30.39
C ALA A 790 29.76 1.10 30.41
N LEU A 791 29.22 1.64 29.32
CA LEU A 791 28.88 3.06 29.21
C LEU A 791 27.81 3.48 30.24
N MET A 792 26.78 2.66 30.45
CA MET A 792 25.75 2.90 31.46
C MET A 792 26.31 2.85 32.89
N ILE A 793 27.12 1.83 33.22
CA ILE A 793 27.71 1.69 34.55
C ILE A 793 28.69 2.83 34.84
N ASN A 794 29.52 3.22 33.86
CA ASN A 794 30.43 4.36 33.97
C ASN A 794 29.68 5.66 34.26
N ARG A 795 28.59 5.93 33.52
CA ARG A 795 27.76 7.12 33.80
C ARG A 795 27.12 7.07 35.17
N ALA A 796 26.61 5.92 35.60
CA ALA A 796 25.99 5.78 36.91
C ALA A 796 26.98 6.03 38.07
N LEU A 797 28.22 5.57 37.95
CA LEU A 797 29.24 5.63 39.02
C LEU A 797 30.15 6.87 38.96
N ASN A 798 30.07 7.69 37.91
CA ASN A 798 30.91 8.87 37.74
C ASN A 798 30.44 10.06 38.59
N ASN A 799 31.32 10.54 39.47
CA ASN A 799 31.06 11.67 40.37
C ASN A 799 30.87 13.01 39.63
N SER A 800 31.45 13.17 38.43
CA SER A 800 31.35 14.40 37.63
C SER A 800 30.11 14.48 36.73
N GLU A 801 29.34 13.39 36.64
CA GLU A 801 28.14 13.32 35.80
C GLU A 801 26.96 14.12 36.39
N PHE A 802 25.97 14.46 35.57
CA PHE A 802 24.73 15.07 36.07
C PHE A 802 23.94 14.07 36.94
N GLU A 803 23.26 14.58 37.98
CA GLU A 803 22.52 13.72 38.92
C GLU A 803 21.38 12.96 38.23
N ASP A 804 20.64 13.60 37.32
CA ASP A 804 19.55 12.96 36.58
C ASP A 804 20.06 11.87 35.62
N VAL A 805 21.21 12.12 34.98
CA VAL A 805 21.89 11.13 34.13
C VAL A 805 22.34 9.93 34.96
N ARG A 806 22.93 10.16 36.14
CA ARG A 806 23.31 9.07 37.07
C ARG A 806 22.12 8.23 37.50
N LYS A 807 21.03 8.88 37.92
CA LYS A 807 19.81 8.20 38.38
C LYS A 807 19.21 7.33 37.28
N LEU A 808 19.06 7.89 36.08
CA LEU A 808 18.54 7.15 34.93
C LEU A 808 19.48 6.01 34.52
N ALA A 809 20.79 6.25 34.45
CA ALA A 809 21.77 5.22 34.16
C ALA A 809 21.72 4.08 35.20
N ALA A 810 21.59 4.42 36.48
CA ALA A 810 21.48 3.45 37.57
C ALA A 810 20.19 2.63 37.50
N GLU A 811 19.06 3.24 37.13
CA GLU A 811 17.80 2.53 36.85
C GLU A 811 17.99 1.53 35.71
N LEU A 812 18.56 1.98 34.60
CA LEU A 812 18.75 1.17 33.40
C LEU A 812 19.77 0.04 33.63
N CYS A 813 20.81 0.26 34.45
CA CYS A 813 21.73 -0.81 34.85
C CYS A 813 21.00 -2.00 35.44
N GLY A 814 19.91 -1.77 36.18
CA GLY A 814 19.07 -2.85 36.74
C GLY A 814 18.42 -3.76 35.68
N ARG A 815 18.36 -3.33 34.42
CA ARG A 815 17.77 -4.12 33.32
C ARG A 815 18.76 -5.12 32.70
N LEU A 816 20.06 -4.95 32.96
CA LEU A 816 21.13 -5.82 32.47
C LEU A 816 21.00 -7.25 33.02
N HIS A 817 21.64 -8.20 32.35
CA HIS A 817 21.62 -9.60 32.73
C HIS A 817 22.29 -9.80 34.11
N PRO A 818 21.66 -10.55 35.04
CA PRO A 818 22.18 -10.80 36.39
C PRO A 818 23.64 -11.26 36.46
N GLU A 819 24.03 -12.23 35.62
CA GLU A 819 25.40 -12.79 35.54
C GLU A 819 26.48 -11.75 35.21
N VAL A 820 26.11 -10.60 34.63
CA VAL A 820 27.06 -9.50 34.36
C VAL A 820 26.96 -8.43 35.42
N LEU A 821 25.73 -8.00 35.75
CA LEU A 821 25.51 -6.86 36.64
C LEU A 821 25.91 -7.17 38.10
N ILE A 822 25.53 -8.33 38.63
CA ILE A 822 25.64 -8.62 40.06
C ILE A 822 27.10 -8.71 40.52
N PRO A 823 28.03 -9.38 39.80
CA PRO A 823 29.45 -9.38 40.19
C PRO A 823 30.04 -7.96 40.26
N ILE A 824 29.70 -7.11 39.29
CA ILE A 824 30.18 -5.72 39.22
C ILE A 824 29.62 -4.92 40.40
N LEU A 825 28.30 -4.97 40.63
CA LEU A 825 27.67 -4.25 41.75
C LEU A 825 28.19 -4.76 43.10
N SER A 826 28.40 -6.07 43.25
CA SER A 826 28.95 -6.67 44.47
C SER A 826 30.35 -6.11 44.78
N SER A 827 31.24 -6.10 43.79
CA SER A 827 32.59 -5.55 43.96
C SER A 827 32.60 -4.03 44.20
N GLN A 828 31.77 -3.27 43.48
CA GLN A 828 31.70 -1.81 43.60
C GLN A 828 31.06 -1.40 44.93
N LEU A 829 30.00 -2.09 45.37
CA LEU A 829 29.34 -1.84 46.65
C LEU A 829 30.29 -2.11 47.82
N GLU A 830 31.06 -3.21 47.79
CA GLU A 830 32.05 -3.51 48.83
C GLU A 830 33.16 -2.45 48.88
N SER A 831 33.73 -2.11 47.71
CA SER A 831 34.75 -1.05 47.65
C SER A 831 34.22 0.29 48.13
N ALA A 832 32.97 0.65 47.77
CA ALA A 832 32.34 1.90 48.16
C ALA A 832 32.00 1.90 49.66
N ALA A 833 31.56 0.78 50.22
CA ALA A 833 31.27 0.65 51.64
C ALA A 833 32.56 0.76 52.48
N ASN A 834 33.66 0.14 52.03
CA ASN A 834 34.98 0.28 52.67
C ASN A 834 35.51 1.72 52.61
N ALA A 835 35.28 2.42 51.50
CA ALA A 835 35.68 3.81 51.30
C ALA A 835 34.69 4.85 51.88
N LYS A 836 33.52 4.40 52.38
CA LYS A 836 32.38 5.25 52.77
C LYS A 836 31.95 6.23 51.66
N ASP A 837 31.96 5.78 50.41
CA ASP A 837 31.47 6.56 49.25
C ASP A 837 29.95 6.45 49.13
N MET A 838 29.23 7.42 49.71
CA MET A 838 27.77 7.41 49.78
C MET A 838 27.10 7.45 48.39
N LEU A 839 27.72 8.11 47.41
CA LEU A 839 27.17 8.23 46.06
C LEU A 839 27.14 6.85 45.41
N LYS A 840 28.29 6.16 45.41
CA LYS A 840 28.41 4.82 44.81
C LYS A 840 27.57 3.79 45.55
N ILE A 841 27.51 3.84 46.87
CA ILE A 841 26.63 2.95 47.66
C ILE A 841 25.17 3.11 47.21
N LYS A 842 24.66 4.35 47.11
CA LYS A 842 23.28 4.61 46.69
C LYS A 842 23.01 4.15 45.26
N VAL A 843 23.92 4.42 44.33
CA VAL A 843 23.81 3.99 42.94
C VAL A 843 23.77 2.47 42.85
N CYS A 844 24.71 1.76 43.51
CA CYS A 844 24.75 0.30 43.53
C CYS A 844 23.49 -0.31 44.13
N LEU A 845 23.01 0.20 45.27
CA LEU A 845 21.77 -0.27 45.91
C LEU A 845 20.55 0.00 45.03
N PHE A 846 20.47 1.15 44.37
CA PHE A 846 19.36 1.48 43.47
C PHE A 846 19.35 0.57 42.22
N SER A 847 20.50 0.36 41.58
CA SER A 847 20.62 -0.59 40.45
C SER A 847 20.30 -2.02 40.86
N LEU A 848 20.73 -2.44 42.05
CA LEU A 848 20.43 -3.77 42.60
C LEU A 848 18.94 -3.95 42.88
N CYS A 849 18.29 -2.97 43.52
CA CYS A 849 16.85 -2.96 43.74
C CYS A 849 16.08 -3.06 42.43
N THR A 850 16.45 -2.25 41.43
CA THR A 850 15.83 -2.31 40.10
C THR A 850 16.03 -3.68 39.43
N CYS A 851 17.22 -4.27 39.55
CA CYS A 851 17.47 -5.63 39.04
C CYS A 851 16.59 -6.68 39.71
N LEU A 852 16.44 -6.63 41.03
CA LEU A 852 15.55 -7.53 41.78
C LEU A 852 14.08 -7.32 41.41
N MET A 853 13.63 -6.08 41.17
CA MET A 853 12.26 -5.81 40.73
C MET A 853 11.99 -6.31 39.31
N VAL A 854 12.94 -6.14 38.39
CA VAL A 854 12.77 -6.45 36.96
C VAL A 854 13.03 -7.93 36.65
N LYS A 855 14.07 -8.53 37.24
CA LYS A 855 14.50 -9.92 36.97
C LYS A 855 14.09 -10.91 38.07
N GLY A 856 13.60 -10.44 39.21
CA GLY A 856 13.04 -11.27 40.28
C GLY A 856 13.99 -12.38 40.74
N ASN A 857 13.46 -13.61 40.77
CA ASN A 857 14.18 -14.80 41.22
C ASN A 857 15.43 -15.13 40.37
N ASN A 858 15.48 -14.73 39.09
CA ASN A 858 16.65 -14.97 38.24
C ASN A 858 17.87 -14.17 38.72
N ALA A 859 17.65 -12.95 39.22
CA ALA A 859 18.70 -12.19 39.89
C ALA A 859 19.08 -12.88 41.20
N TYR A 860 18.11 -13.08 42.11
CA TYR A 860 18.34 -13.57 43.47
C TYR A 860 19.20 -14.86 43.56
N ARG A 861 19.11 -15.77 42.59
CA ARG A 861 19.86 -17.04 42.58
C ARG A 861 21.37 -16.90 42.33
N HIS A 862 21.86 -15.73 41.95
CA HIS A 862 23.27 -15.51 41.65
C HIS A 862 24.15 -15.63 42.92
N PRO A 863 25.30 -16.31 42.87
CA PRO A 863 26.13 -16.61 44.05
C PRO A 863 26.65 -15.37 44.80
N ASP A 864 26.97 -14.30 44.08
CA ASP A 864 27.46 -13.05 44.69
C ASP A 864 26.43 -12.32 45.55
N PHE A 865 25.16 -12.72 45.57
CA PHE A 865 24.18 -12.18 46.50
C PHE A 865 24.55 -12.42 47.97
N LEU A 866 25.31 -13.49 48.27
CA LEU A 866 25.85 -13.71 49.61
C LEU A 866 26.84 -12.60 50.02
N ARG A 867 27.69 -12.17 49.07
CA ARG A 867 28.67 -11.09 49.27
C ARG A 867 27.98 -9.73 49.40
N ILE A 868 26.95 -9.49 48.59
CA ILE A 868 26.08 -8.31 48.72
C ILE A 868 25.42 -8.29 50.10
N ARG A 869 24.80 -9.39 50.54
CA ARG A 869 24.15 -9.48 51.86
C ARG A 869 25.10 -9.13 53.01
N ARG A 870 26.35 -9.61 52.96
CA ARG A 870 27.38 -9.26 53.95
C ARG A 870 27.71 -7.77 53.94
N THR A 871 27.87 -7.19 52.76
CA THR A 871 28.17 -5.76 52.59
C THR A 871 27.00 -4.89 53.08
N THR A 872 25.77 -5.28 52.76
CA THR A 872 24.55 -4.63 53.26
C THR A 872 24.46 -4.68 54.78
N ALA A 873 24.81 -5.82 55.40
CA ALA A 873 24.86 -5.96 56.85
C ALA A 873 25.89 -5.00 57.49
N MET A 874 27.04 -4.83 56.85
CA MET A 874 28.07 -3.88 57.30
C MET A 874 27.54 -2.44 57.29
N VAL A 875 26.88 -2.00 56.21
CA VAL A 875 26.29 -0.64 56.12
C VAL A 875 25.17 -0.44 57.14
N LEU A 876 24.33 -1.45 57.37
CA LEU A 876 23.26 -1.40 58.39
C LEU A 876 23.78 -1.31 59.83
N SER A 877 25.03 -1.71 60.07
CA SER A 877 25.66 -1.62 61.40
C SER A 877 26.27 -0.25 61.72
N TRP A 878 26.30 0.67 60.74
CA TRP A 878 26.84 2.01 60.96
C TRP A 878 25.96 2.83 61.92
N ALA A 879 26.59 3.61 62.79
CA ALA A 879 25.88 4.58 63.61
C ALA A 879 25.30 5.69 62.73
N SER A 880 24.01 5.98 62.88
CA SER A 880 23.30 7.02 62.13
C SER A 880 22.42 7.87 63.04
N THR A 881 22.11 9.06 62.57
CA THR A 881 21.14 10.00 63.12
C THR A 881 19.99 10.21 62.13
N ASP A 882 18.81 10.57 62.62
CA ASP A 882 17.62 10.67 61.77
C ASP A 882 17.80 11.69 60.64
N GLY A 883 17.63 11.25 59.39
CA GLY A 883 17.75 12.09 58.19
C GLY A 883 19.16 12.31 57.63
N ASP A 884 20.21 11.73 58.22
CA ASP A 884 21.58 11.85 57.71
C ASP A 884 21.83 10.99 56.45
N GLU A 885 22.95 11.23 55.76
CA GLU A 885 23.29 10.51 54.51
C GLU A 885 23.51 9.01 54.73
N ILE A 886 23.91 8.62 55.94
CA ILE A 886 24.09 7.22 56.36
C ILE A 886 22.73 6.53 56.48
N SER A 887 21.74 7.18 57.10
CA SER A 887 20.38 6.68 57.25
C SER A 887 19.76 6.43 55.88
N LYS A 888 20.00 7.29 54.88
CA LYS A 888 19.53 7.08 53.49
C LYS A 888 20.14 5.82 52.85
N ALA A 889 21.43 5.58 53.07
CA ALA A 889 22.10 4.36 52.61
C ALA A 889 21.55 3.11 53.33
N GLN A 890 21.27 3.20 54.63
CA GLN A 890 20.65 2.12 55.41
C GLN A 890 19.22 1.81 54.94
N HIS A 891 18.44 2.82 54.56
CA HIS A 891 17.12 2.61 53.93
C HIS A 891 17.25 1.87 52.59
N GLY A 892 18.23 2.24 51.76
CA GLY A 892 18.53 1.50 50.52
C GLY A 892 18.93 0.03 50.78
N CYS A 893 19.64 -0.22 51.89
CA CYS A 893 20.01 -1.56 52.34
C CYS A 893 18.79 -2.37 52.82
N ILE A 894 17.89 -1.76 53.58
CA ILE A 894 16.60 -2.35 54.01
C ILE A 894 15.79 -2.76 52.78
N ASP A 895 15.67 -1.85 51.81
CA ASP A 895 14.91 -2.08 50.58
C ASP A 895 15.51 -3.18 49.71
N SER A 896 16.85 -3.24 49.64
CA SER A 896 17.54 -4.31 48.93
C SER A 896 17.26 -5.68 49.55
N LEU A 897 17.37 -5.81 50.88
CA LEU A 897 17.06 -7.06 51.59
C LEU A 897 15.57 -7.42 51.48
N ALA A 898 14.68 -6.43 51.51
CA ALA A 898 13.24 -6.63 51.36
C ALA A 898 12.92 -7.20 49.98
N LEU A 899 13.49 -6.64 48.90
CA LEU A 899 13.30 -7.15 47.55
C LEU A 899 13.93 -8.53 47.34
N MET A 900 15.07 -8.82 47.96
CA MET A 900 15.65 -10.18 47.96
C MET A 900 14.69 -11.18 48.63
N LEU A 901 14.10 -10.79 49.77
CA LEU A 901 13.09 -11.61 50.46
C LEU A 901 11.83 -11.80 49.58
N CYS A 902 11.36 -10.75 48.92
CA CYS A 902 10.24 -10.85 47.98
C CYS A 902 10.54 -11.82 46.83
N ALA A 903 11.76 -11.79 46.28
CA ALA A 903 12.18 -12.71 45.22
C ALA A 903 12.28 -14.16 45.71
N GLU A 904 12.83 -14.38 46.91
CA GLU A 904 12.89 -15.71 47.57
C GLU A 904 11.48 -16.30 47.78
N LEU A 905 10.53 -15.49 48.24
CA LEU A 905 9.17 -15.93 48.54
C LEU A 905 8.32 -16.25 47.31
N GLN A 906 8.67 -15.68 46.16
CA GLN A 906 8.04 -15.92 44.86
C GLN A 906 8.66 -17.10 44.10
N ALA A 907 9.80 -17.64 44.56
CA ALA A 907 10.42 -18.79 43.91
C ALA A 907 9.48 -20.02 43.99
N PRO A 908 9.33 -20.80 42.90
CA PRO A 908 8.50 -22.00 42.90
C PRO A 908 8.98 -22.97 43.99
N GLU A 909 8.05 -23.52 44.78
CA GLU A 909 8.37 -24.43 45.89
C GLU A 909 9.18 -25.62 45.36
N SER A 910 10.51 -25.59 45.52
CA SER A 910 11.36 -26.74 45.23
C SER A 910 10.99 -27.86 46.19
N SER A 911 10.64 -29.01 45.62
CA SER A 911 10.15 -30.22 46.28
C SER A 911 10.82 -30.56 47.63
N LYS A 912 9.97 -30.79 48.65
CA LYS A 912 10.18 -31.61 49.86
C LYS A 912 11.52 -31.46 50.59
N GLY A 913 11.53 -30.61 51.62
CA GLY A 913 12.52 -30.67 52.70
C GLY A 913 12.33 -29.57 53.73
N THR A 914 11.95 -29.92 54.96
CA THR A 914 11.66 -29.04 56.10
C THR A 914 12.92 -28.38 56.70
N VAL A 915 14.04 -28.31 55.96
CA VAL A 915 15.29 -27.71 56.43
C VAL A 915 15.53 -26.44 55.64
N ILE A 916 15.45 -25.31 56.33
CA ILE A 916 15.76 -24.01 55.78
C ILE A 916 17.27 -23.99 55.49
N SER A 917 17.66 -23.76 54.23
CA SER A 917 19.07 -23.52 53.89
C SER A 917 19.61 -22.35 54.70
N SER A 918 20.86 -22.43 55.17
CA SER A 918 21.60 -21.32 55.78
C SER A 918 21.67 -20.06 54.90
N ASP A 919 21.32 -20.20 53.62
CA ASP A 919 21.36 -19.12 52.65
C ASP A 919 20.03 -18.36 52.49
N SER A 920 18.94 -18.78 53.17
CA SER A 920 17.64 -18.09 53.14
C SER A 920 17.71 -16.68 53.73
N VAL A 921 17.21 -15.68 53.00
CA VAL A 921 17.09 -14.29 53.48
C VAL A 921 16.03 -14.21 54.58
N LEU A 922 14.93 -14.96 54.45
CA LEU A 922 13.91 -15.03 55.51
C LEU A 922 14.50 -15.57 56.83
N ALA A 923 15.32 -16.62 56.76
CA ALA A 923 15.98 -17.15 57.96
C ALA A 923 16.95 -16.13 58.53
N TYR A 924 17.77 -15.52 57.69
CA TYR A 924 18.71 -14.48 58.08
C TYR A 924 18.02 -13.33 58.84
N VAL A 925 16.94 -12.77 58.27
CA VAL A 925 16.19 -11.65 58.88
C VAL A 925 15.55 -12.06 60.21
N ILE A 926 14.90 -13.24 60.28
CA ILE A 926 14.24 -13.70 61.52
C ILE A 926 15.26 -14.05 62.61
N ASN A 927 16.37 -14.73 62.27
CA ASN A 927 17.39 -15.12 63.24
C ASN A 927 18.09 -13.90 63.85
N HIS A 928 18.43 -12.90 63.03
CA HIS A 928 19.01 -11.65 63.52
C HIS A 928 18.01 -10.79 64.31
N MET A 929 16.70 -10.90 64.05
CA MET A 929 15.67 -10.31 64.91
C MET A 929 15.57 -11.00 66.28
N SER A 930 15.67 -12.34 66.34
CA SER A 930 15.44 -13.15 67.54
C SER A 930 16.68 -13.35 68.44
N ASP A 931 17.84 -12.79 68.09
CA ASP A 931 19.08 -12.83 68.90
C ASP A 931 19.67 -14.24 69.09
N VAL A 932 19.64 -15.08 68.06
CA VAL A 932 20.46 -16.31 68.05
C VAL A 932 21.92 -15.86 67.91
N LYS A 933 22.79 -16.31 68.83
CA LYS A 933 24.24 -16.00 68.89
C LYS A 933 25.01 -16.40 67.62
N GLU A 934 24.77 -15.75 66.50
CA GLU A 934 25.67 -15.76 65.34
C GLU A 934 26.39 -14.43 65.30
N ALA A 935 27.72 -14.50 65.24
CA ALA A 935 28.62 -13.37 65.35
C ALA A 935 28.26 -12.31 64.28
N ILE A 936 27.79 -11.15 64.73
CA ILE A 936 27.77 -9.95 63.91
C ILE A 936 29.23 -9.70 63.50
N PRO A 937 29.54 -9.44 62.22
CA PRO A 937 30.88 -9.00 61.81
C PRO A 937 31.09 -7.56 62.28
N LEU A 938 31.21 -7.35 63.60
CA LEU A 938 31.70 -6.10 64.14
C LEU A 938 33.22 -6.13 63.99
N GLU A 939 33.77 -5.35 63.06
CA GLU A 939 35.18 -5.02 63.12
C GLU A 939 35.45 -4.29 64.44
N SER A 940 36.29 -4.91 65.27
CA SER A 940 36.62 -4.44 66.60
C SER A 940 37.49 -3.18 66.52
N ASN A 941 36.87 -2.02 66.39
CA ASN A 941 37.53 -0.74 66.66
C ASN A 941 37.00 -0.14 67.97
N GLY A 942 37.44 -0.74 69.08
CA GLY A 942 37.94 -0.02 70.24
C GLY A 942 37.06 1.01 70.99
N VAL A 943 35.72 0.97 70.91
CA VAL A 943 34.86 1.88 71.71
C VAL A 943 33.85 1.09 72.56
N ARG A 944 33.72 1.52 73.83
CA ARG A 944 33.08 0.83 74.97
C ARG A 944 31.65 0.38 74.71
N GLY A 945 31.24 -0.69 75.41
CA GLY A 945 30.01 -1.45 75.18
C GLY A 945 28.66 -0.79 75.50
N ARG A 946 28.55 0.55 75.47
CA ARG A 946 27.27 1.26 75.43
C ARG A 946 26.86 1.58 73.97
N ASP A 947 27.82 1.94 73.12
CA ASP A 947 27.56 2.20 71.68
C ASP A 947 27.27 0.91 70.92
N GLU A 948 27.87 -0.21 71.35
CA GLU A 948 27.66 -1.54 70.76
C GLU A 948 26.25 -2.08 71.03
N ALA A 949 25.69 -1.82 72.22
CA ALA A 949 24.32 -2.24 72.55
C ALA A 949 23.27 -1.46 71.75
N THR A 950 23.47 -0.16 71.57
CA THR A 950 22.62 0.69 70.75
C THR A 950 22.70 0.31 69.28
N ALA A 951 23.90 0.08 68.74
CA ALA A 951 24.09 -0.37 67.36
C ALA A 951 23.44 -1.74 67.09
N ARG A 952 23.52 -2.68 68.05
CA ARG A 952 22.81 -3.97 67.98
C ARG A 952 21.30 -3.81 67.98
N LEU A 953 20.75 -2.90 68.79
CA LEU A 953 19.31 -2.62 68.81
C LEU A 953 18.86 -1.99 67.48
N SER A 954 19.57 -0.97 66.98
CA SER A 954 19.28 -0.34 65.69
C SER A 954 19.30 -1.34 64.54
N PHE A 955 20.31 -2.22 64.48
CA PHE A 955 20.40 -3.28 63.47
C PHE A 955 19.20 -4.24 63.51
N ARG A 956 18.72 -4.61 64.71
CA ARG A 956 17.53 -5.47 64.87
C ARG A 956 16.26 -4.75 64.41
N LEU A 957 16.12 -3.46 64.68
CA LEU A 957 15.02 -2.65 64.15
C LEU A 957 15.07 -2.53 62.62
N CYS A 958 16.26 -2.47 62.01
CA CYS A 958 16.41 -2.54 60.55
C CYS A 958 15.84 -3.85 59.99
N MET A 959 16.07 -4.99 60.64
CA MET A 959 15.52 -6.28 60.20
C MET A 959 13.98 -6.32 60.31
N ALA A 960 13.39 -5.65 61.29
CA ALA A 960 11.94 -5.49 61.38
C ALA A 960 11.42 -4.67 60.19
N ASN A 961 12.11 -3.57 59.88
CA ASN A 961 11.84 -2.71 58.74
C ASN A 961 12.01 -3.45 57.39
N VAL A 962 12.90 -4.45 57.29
CA VAL A 962 13.00 -5.34 56.11
C VAL A 962 11.70 -6.14 55.92
N LEU A 963 11.14 -6.71 56.99
CA LEU A 963 9.85 -7.43 56.91
C LEU A 963 8.70 -6.47 56.55
N ILE A 964 8.66 -5.27 57.14
CA ILE A 964 7.65 -4.26 56.81
C ILE A 964 7.74 -3.86 55.33
N SER A 965 8.94 -3.48 54.85
CA SER A 965 9.17 -3.10 53.44
C SER A 965 8.87 -4.25 52.47
N ALA A 966 9.23 -5.50 52.82
CA ALA A 966 8.91 -6.66 52.01
C ALA A 966 7.39 -6.91 51.92
N CYS A 967 6.66 -6.71 53.02
CA CYS A 967 5.21 -6.82 53.04
C CYS A 967 4.52 -5.75 52.18
N GLN A 968 5.11 -4.54 52.11
CA GLN A 968 4.62 -3.44 51.28
C GLN A 968 4.87 -3.68 49.78
N LYS A 969 6.03 -4.23 49.43
CA LYS A 969 6.52 -4.36 48.06
C LYS A 969 6.20 -5.70 47.39
N ILE A 970 5.72 -6.70 48.14
CA ILE A 970 5.47 -8.03 47.58
C ILE A 970 4.28 -8.02 46.59
N PRO A 971 4.46 -8.54 45.35
CA PRO A 971 3.38 -8.71 44.40
C PRO A 971 2.30 -9.68 44.92
N ASP A 972 1.08 -9.57 44.37
CA ASP A 972 -0.08 -10.39 44.79
C ASP A 972 0.20 -11.90 44.72
N THR A 973 0.98 -12.36 43.74
CA THR A 973 1.41 -13.76 43.59
C THR A 973 2.20 -14.29 44.79
N GLY A 974 2.98 -13.42 45.44
CA GLY A 974 3.81 -13.76 46.60
C GLY A 974 3.13 -13.59 47.96
N LYS A 975 2.04 -12.80 48.04
CA LYS A 975 1.38 -12.44 49.32
C LYS A 975 0.96 -13.65 50.15
N LYS A 976 0.45 -14.71 49.53
CA LYS A 976 0.07 -15.96 50.22
C LYS A 976 1.28 -16.69 50.84
N SER A 977 2.39 -16.75 50.10
CA SER A 977 3.65 -17.34 50.57
C SER A 977 4.22 -16.53 51.74
N TYR A 978 4.15 -15.20 51.66
CA TYR A 978 4.54 -14.30 52.74
C TYR A 978 3.71 -14.53 54.00
N ALA A 979 2.36 -14.49 53.91
CA ALA A 979 1.48 -14.74 55.05
C ALA A 979 1.79 -16.10 55.72
N LYS A 980 1.96 -17.15 54.92
CA LYS A 980 2.24 -18.51 55.41
C LYS A 980 3.59 -18.63 56.12
N LYS A 981 4.66 -18.05 55.55
CA LYS A 981 6.04 -18.24 56.02
C LYS A 981 6.48 -17.22 57.08
N VAL A 982 5.94 -16.01 57.06
CA VAL A 982 6.33 -14.90 57.93
C VAL A 982 5.42 -14.79 59.17
N THR A 983 4.09 -14.73 58.97
CA THR A 983 3.13 -14.41 60.05
C THR A 983 3.23 -15.39 61.23
N ALA A 984 3.22 -16.70 60.96
CA ALA A 984 3.31 -17.71 62.01
C ALA A 984 4.63 -17.64 62.81
N ARG A 985 5.75 -17.34 62.14
CA ARG A 985 7.07 -17.23 62.78
C ARG A 985 7.17 -15.97 63.64
N VAL A 986 6.64 -14.84 63.16
CA VAL A 986 6.60 -13.59 63.92
C VAL A 986 5.74 -13.73 65.17
N ILE A 987 4.53 -14.32 65.06
CA ILE A 987 3.64 -14.57 66.20
C ILE A 987 4.35 -15.41 67.28
N ARG A 988 5.07 -16.47 66.87
CA ARG A 988 5.86 -17.30 67.80
C ARG A 988 6.97 -16.48 68.47
N SER A 989 7.72 -15.70 67.69
CA SER A 989 8.89 -14.95 68.17
C SER A 989 8.53 -13.85 69.18
N ILE A 990 7.34 -13.26 69.08
CA ILE A 990 6.84 -12.27 70.06
C ILE A 990 6.79 -12.84 71.47
N ARG A 991 6.40 -14.12 71.61
CA ARG A 991 6.29 -14.80 72.92
C ARG A 991 7.66 -15.10 73.54
N GLU A 992 8.68 -15.23 72.71
CA GLU A 992 10.05 -15.62 73.12
C GLU A 992 10.96 -14.40 73.38
N THR A 993 10.54 -13.19 72.98
CA THR A 993 11.38 -11.98 73.02
C THR A 993 11.25 -11.21 74.34
N ALA A 994 12.39 -10.98 75.03
CA ALA A 994 12.42 -10.24 76.30
C ALA A 994 12.41 -8.71 76.14
N VAL A 995 12.97 -8.18 75.05
CA VAL A 995 13.18 -6.73 74.83
C VAL A 995 11.89 -6.04 74.31
N PRO A 996 11.34 -5.04 75.02
CA PRO A 996 10.05 -4.43 74.69
C PRO A 996 10.05 -3.67 73.36
N GLU A 997 11.14 -3.00 72.98
CA GLU A 997 11.26 -2.28 71.70
C GLU A 997 11.16 -3.24 70.51
N ILE A 998 11.69 -4.45 70.66
CA ILE A 998 11.72 -5.47 69.61
C ILE A 998 10.37 -6.20 69.54
N ARG A 999 9.72 -6.42 70.69
CA ARG A 999 8.32 -6.86 70.70
C ARG A 999 7.40 -5.85 70.01
N ALA A 1000 7.56 -4.55 70.28
CA ALA A 1000 6.82 -3.50 69.57
C ALA A 1000 7.08 -3.55 68.06
N ALA A 1001 8.33 -3.75 67.63
CA ALA A 1001 8.69 -3.89 66.22
C ALA A 1001 8.04 -5.12 65.56
N TYR A 1002 8.01 -6.28 66.23
CA TYR A 1002 7.29 -7.46 65.73
C TYR A 1002 5.77 -7.22 65.62
N ILE A 1003 5.17 -6.50 66.56
CA ILE A 1003 3.74 -6.15 66.49
C ILE A 1003 3.50 -5.21 65.31
N GLN A 1004 4.40 -4.27 65.05
CA GLN A 1004 4.35 -3.38 63.89
C GLN A 1004 4.49 -4.14 62.56
N VAL A 1005 5.32 -5.19 62.51
CA VAL A 1005 5.35 -6.12 61.36
C VAL A 1005 3.99 -6.79 61.17
N LEU A 1006 3.37 -7.32 62.23
CA LEU A 1006 2.04 -7.93 62.15
C LEU A 1006 0.95 -6.95 61.75
N PHE A 1007 1.05 -5.69 62.16
CA PHE A 1007 0.19 -4.61 61.67
C PHE A 1007 0.34 -4.43 60.15
N SER A 1008 1.57 -4.36 59.63
CA SER A 1008 1.82 -4.29 58.19
C SER A 1008 1.27 -5.52 57.44
N VAL A 1009 1.37 -6.71 58.04
CA VAL A 1009 0.78 -7.95 57.51
C VAL A 1009 -0.74 -7.84 57.42
N ALA A 1010 -1.40 -7.42 58.49
CA ALA A 1010 -2.85 -7.24 58.52
C ALA A 1010 -3.32 -6.20 57.48
N TYR A 1011 -2.57 -5.12 57.34
CA TYR A 1011 -2.92 -4.01 56.45
C TYR A 1011 -2.75 -4.36 54.96
N HIS A 1012 -1.61 -4.94 54.56
CA HIS A 1012 -1.29 -5.15 53.15
C HIS A 1012 -1.76 -6.51 52.59
N LEU A 1013 -1.96 -7.53 53.43
CA LEU A 1013 -2.36 -8.86 52.97
C LEU A 1013 -3.88 -9.11 53.04
N LYS A 1014 -4.65 -8.24 53.71
CA LYS A 1014 -6.12 -8.24 53.77
C LYS A 1014 -6.68 -9.65 54.07
N SER A 1015 -7.61 -10.19 53.29
CA SER A 1015 -8.23 -11.51 53.52
C SER A 1015 -7.25 -12.69 53.67
N LEU A 1016 -6.02 -12.58 53.16
CA LEU A 1016 -5.03 -13.64 53.30
C LEU A 1016 -4.58 -13.89 54.75
N ILE A 1017 -4.93 -12.99 55.68
CA ILE A 1017 -4.68 -13.16 57.12
C ILE A 1017 -5.74 -13.98 57.84
N PHE A 1018 -6.85 -14.36 57.18
CA PHE A 1018 -7.96 -15.11 57.79
C PHE A 1018 -7.50 -16.33 58.63
N PRO A 1019 -6.53 -17.16 58.20
CA PRO A 1019 -6.06 -18.30 59.01
C PRO A 1019 -5.37 -17.92 60.33
N TYR A 1020 -4.96 -16.65 60.48
CA TYR A 1020 -4.19 -16.13 61.61
C TYR A 1020 -4.95 -15.05 62.40
N SER A 1021 -6.17 -14.70 62.02
CA SER A 1021 -6.92 -13.55 62.54
C SER A 1021 -7.07 -13.57 64.07
N ASN A 1022 -7.42 -14.72 64.64
CA ASN A 1022 -7.53 -14.92 66.09
C ASN A 1022 -6.18 -14.84 66.81
N ASP A 1023 -5.11 -15.36 66.21
CA ASP A 1023 -3.77 -15.25 66.78
C ASP A 1023 -3.26 -13.81 66.78
N LEU A 1024 -3.52 -13.05 65.70
CA LEU A 1024 -3.20 -11.63 65.59
C LEU A 1024 -3.95 -10.81 66.65
N LEU A 1025 -5.24 -11.08 66.85
CA LEU A 1025 -6.03 -10.44 67.89
C LEU A 1025 -5.48 -10.74 69.28
N ASN A 1026 -5.15 -12.00 69.57
CA ASN A 1026 -4.57 -12.39 70.86
C ASN A 1026 -3.23 -11.68 71.14
N VAL A 1027 -2.37 -11.54 70.13
CA VAL A 1027 -1.12 -10.76 70.24
C VAL A 1027 -1.43 -9.30 70.55
N ALA A 1028 -2.39 -8.70 69.87
CA ALA A 1028 -2.78 -7.30 70.10
C ALA A 1028 -3.34 -7.08 71.52
N LEU A 1029 -4.24 -7.97 71.99
CA LEU A 1029 -4.85 -7.92 73.33
C LEU A 1029 -3.80 -8.07 74.44
N ASN A 1030 -2.85 -9.00 74.29
CA ASN A 1030 -1.76 -9.18 75.25
C ASN A 1030 -0.86 -7.95 75.33
N SER A 1031 -0.58 -7.31 74.20
CA SER A 1031 0.21 -6.09 74.12
C SER A 1031 -0.48 -4.92 74.82
N LEU A 1032 -1.81 -4.80 74.67
CA LEU A 1032 -2.62 -3.79 75.37
C LEU A 1032 -2.65 -4.02 76.90
N ARG A 1033 -2.66 -5.27 77.35
CA ARG A 1033 -2.72 -5.63 78.79
C ARG A 1033 -1.42 -5.37 79.53
N GLN A 1034 -0.29 -5.82 78.98
CA GLN A 1034 0.98 -5.94 79.73
C GLN A 1034 2.19 -5.33 78.99
N GLY A 1035 1.98 -4.70 77.82
CA GLY A 1035 3.05 -4.11 77.04
C GLY A 1035 3.53 -2.74 77.55
N SER A 1036 4.75 -2.36 77.14
CA SER A 1036 5.25 -0.98 77.21
C SER A 1036 4.39 -0.02 76.38
N HIS A 1037 4.61 1.29 76.53
CA HIS A 1037 3.88 2.31 75.77
C HIS A 1037 3.90 2.06 74.25
N LYS A 1038 5.07 1.74 73.70
CA LYS A 1038 5.25 1.41 72.26
C LYS A 1038 4.52 0.12 71.86
N GLU A 1039 4.51 -0.89 72.72
CA GLU A 1039 3.78 -2.15 72.47
C GLU A 1039 2.26 -1.95 72.51
N LYS A 1040 1.77 -1.13 73.45
CA LYS A 1040 0.35 -0.75 73.54
C LYS A 1040 -0.07 0.03 72.30
N MET A 1041 0.76 0.96 71.82
CA MET A 1041 0.52 1.73 70.60
C MET A 1041 0.45 0.82 69.36
N ALA A 1042 1.45 -0.03 69.16
CA ALA A 1042 1.46 -0.99 68.04
C ALA A 1042 0.28 -1.99 68.12
N GLY A 1043 -0.05 -2.45 69.33
CA GLY A 1043 -1.20 -3.32 69.58
C GLY A 1043 -2.54 -2.64 69.25
N ALA A 1044 -2.72 -1.38 69.61
CA ALA A 1044 -3.91 -0.61 69.27
C ALA A 1044 -4.06 -0.42 67.74
N LYS A 1045 -2.96 -0.13 67.04
CA LYS A 1045 -2.94 -0.05 65.56
C LYS A 1045 -3.31 -1.39 64.92
N LEU A 1046 -2.80 -2.51 65.46
CA LEU A 1046 -3.15 -3.85 64.97
C LEU A 1046 -4.64 -4.19 65.18
N VAL A 1047 -5.22 -3.88 66.36
CA VAL A 1047 -6.67 -4.05 66.59
C VAL A 1047 -7.47 -3.24 65.56
N MET A 1048 -7.13 -1.95 65.39
CA MET A 1048 -7.80 -1.08 64.42
C MET A 1048 -7.73 -1.65 63.00
N CYS A 1049 -6.59 -2.21 62.59
CA CYS A 1049 -6.42 -2.79 61.27
C CYS A 1049 -7.26 -4.06 61.06
N LEU A 1050 -7.29 -4.96 62.06
CA LEU A 1050 -8.10 -6.18 62.01
C LEU A 1050 -9.59 -5.89 61.90
N MET A 1051 -10.02 -4.77 62.48
CA MET A 1051 -11.39 -4.28 62.41
C MET A 1051 -11.78 -3.62 61.09
N ALA A 1052 -10.80 -2.99 60.43
CA ALA A 1052 -10.96 -2.42 59.10
C ALA A 1052 -10.77 -3.48 57.98
N SER A 1053 -10.58 -4.76 58.35
CA SER A 1053 -10.41 -5.87 57.41
C SER A 1053 -11.75 -6.35 56.83
N GLU A 1054 -11.67 -7.25 55.85
CA GLU A 1054 -12.84 -7.83 55.17
C GLU A 1054 -13.76 -8.59 56.13
N GLU A 1055 -15.05 -8.70 55.78
CA GLU A 1055 -16.13 -9.19 56.66
C GLU A 1055 -15.83 -10.57 57.28
N GLU A 1056 -15.25 -11.48 56.51
CA GLU A 1056 -14.85 -12.83 56.95
C GLU A 1056 -13.81 -12.78 58.10
N VAL A 1057 -12.86 -11.85 58.02
CA VAL A 1057 -11.84 -11.66 59.07
C VAL A 1057 -12.48 -11.09 60.32
N VAL A 1058 -13.34 -10.09 60.18
CA VAL A 1058 -14.05 -9.42 61.30
C VAL A 1058 -15.00 -10.39 62.01
N GLU A 1059 -15.73 -11.21 61.27
CA GLU A 1059 -16.62 -12.24 61.82
C GLU A 1059 -15.84 -13.25 62.67
N SER A 1060 -14.67 -13.69 62.18
CA SER A 1060 -13.82 -14.69 62.86
C SER A 1060 -13.23 -14.22 64.21
N ILE A 1061 -13.12 -12.91 64.43
CA ILE A 1061 -12.54 -12.29 65.64
C ILE A 1061 -13.58 -11.63 66.55
N SER A 1062 -14.85 -11.63 66.14
CA SER A 1062 -15.96 -10.91 66.80
C SER A 1062 -16.07 -11.16 68.31
N ALA A 1063 -15.85 -12.40 68.76
CA ALA A 1063 -15.87 -12.77 70.18
C ALA A 1063 -14.79 -12.05 71.01
N GLY A 1064 -13.59 -11.83 70.46
CA GLY A 1064 -12.49 -11.16 71.13
C GLY A 1064 -12.48 -9.63 71.00
N LEU A 1065 -13.31 -9.06 70.11
CA LEU A 1065 -13.46 -7.60 69.97
C LEU A 1065 -14.15 -6.95 71.17
N LEU A 1066 -15.04 -7.67 71.86
CA LEU A 1066 -15.64 -7.22 73.13
C LEU A 1066 -14.56 -7.02 74.20
N GLU A 1067 -13.60 -7.94 74.27
CA GLU A 1067 -12.45 -7.84 75.17
C GLU A 1067 -11.54 -6.66 74.80
N ALA A 1068 -11.24 -6.48 73.51
CA ALA A 1068 -10.48 -5.33 73.00
C ALA A 1068 -11.11 -4.00 73.41
N THR A 1069 -12.44 -3.89 73.33
CA THR A 1069 -13.20 -2.69 73.70
C THR A 1069 -13.00 -2.33 75.17
N THR A 1070 -13.06 -3.32 76.07
CA THR A 1070 -12.86 -3.08 77.51
C THR A 1070 -11.44 -2.61 77.81
N LEU A 1071 -10.43 -3.20 77.17
CA LEU A 1071 -9.02 -2.84 77.36
C LEU A 1071 -8.69 -1.44 76.82
N LEU A 1072 -9.17 -1.10 75.62
CA LEU A 1072 -8.98 0.22 75.01
C LEU A 1072 -9.65 1.32 75.86
N THR A 1073 -10.87 1.08 76.36
CA THR A 1073 -11.58 2.04 77.22
C THR A 1073 -10.85 2.28 78.55
N ASN A 1074 -10.28 1.21 79.13
CA ASN A 1074 -9.48 1.31 80.36
C ASN A 1074 -8.16 2.07 80.11
N LEU A 1075 -7.48 1.85 78.99
CA LEU A 1075 -6.22 2.55 78.65
C LEU A 1075 -6.45 4.05 78.37
N SER A 1076 -7.54 4.41 77.71
CA SER A 1076 -7.92 5.81 77.45
C SER A 1076 -8.12 6.63 78.73
N THR A 1077 -8.47 5.97 79.83
CA THR A 1077 -8.78 6.62 81.12
C THR A 1077 -7.62 6.58 82.12
N THR A 1078 -6.56 5.80 81.86
CA THR A 1078 -5.47 5.54 82.84
C THR A 1078 -4.08 6.01 82.40
N ASP A 1079 -3.86 6.37 81.13
CA ASP A 1079 -2.53 6.74 80.61
C ASP A 1079 -2.36 8.28 80.47
N PRO A 1080 -1.28 8.88 80.99
CA PRO A 1080 -1.04 10.33 80.94
C PRO A 1080 -0.44 10.85 79.62
N SER A 1081 -0.06 9.98 78.66
CA SER A 1081 0.53 10.40 77.38
C SER A 1081 -0.53 10.89 76.38
N ALA A 1082 -0.24 11.91 75.57
CA ALA A 1082 -1.22 12.51 74.64
C ALA A 1082 -1.53 11.66 73.38
N GLU A 1083 -0.60 10.81 72.93
CA GLU A 1083 -0.69 10.10 71.64
C GLU A 1083 -1.46 8.76 71.72
N LEU A 1084 -1.34 8.05 72.84
CA LEU A 1084 -1.99 6.75 73.03
C LEU A 1084 -3.52 6.88 73.14
N PRO A 1085 -4.10 7.83 73.91
CA PRO A 1085 -5.54 8.04 74.00
C PRO A 1085 -6.17 8.43 72.66
N LEU A 1086 -5.46 9.18 71.81
CA LEU A 1086 -5.92 9.55 70.47
C LEU A 1086 -6.03 8.31 69.58
N THR A 1087 -4.98 7.48 69.53
CA THR A 1087 -4.95 6.24 68.74
C THR A 1087 -5.97 5.21 69.26
N VAL A 1088 -6.12 5.12 70.58
CA VAL A 1088 -7.11 4.27 71.27
C VAL A 1088 -8.55 4.74 71.01
N ALA A 1089 -8.81 6.05 70.98
CA ALA A 1089 -10.10 6.63 70.64
C ALA A 1089 -10.51 6.33 69.18
N PHE A 1090 -9.55 6.40 68.25
CA PHE A 1090 -9.77 6.02 66.86
C PHE A 1090 -9.94 4.50 66.68
N ALA A 1091 -9.24 3.66 67.46
CA ALA A 1091 -9.43 2.21 67.43
C ALA A 1091 -10.77 1.77 68.04
N ALA A 1092 -11.32 2.55 68.97
CA ALA A 1092 -12.63 2.31 69.59
C ALA A 1092 -13.84 2.76 68.73
N ALA A 1093 -13.64 3.68 67.77
CA ALA A 1093 -14.74 4.22 66.97
C ALA A 1093 -15.44 3.19 66.05
N PRO A 1094 -14.73 2.27 65.36
CA PRO A 1094 -15.36 1.18 64.61
C PRO A 1094 -16.07 0.16 65.53
N LEU A 1095 -15.58 -0.08 66.76
CA LEU A 1095 -16.16 -1.05 67.71
C LEU A 1095 -17.57 -0.64 68.12
N MET A 1096 -17.80 0.67 68.23
CA MET A 1096 -19.09 1.26 68.57
C MET A 1096 -20.08 1.25 67.40
N LEU A 1097 -19.62 1.02 66.16
CA LEU A 1097 -20.45 0.96 64.94
C LEU A 1097 -20.83 -0.48 64.54
N TYR A 1098 -19.96 -1.47 64.80
CA TYR A 1098 -20.11 -2.85 64.30
C TYR A 1098 -20.77 -3.84 65.27
N ILE A 1099 -20.97 -3.51 66.54
CA ILE A 1099 -21.61 -4.41 67.52
C ILE A 1099 -23.09 -4.02 67.71
N PRO A 1100 -24.06 -4.83 67.24
CA PRO A 1100 -25.44 -4.74 67.71
C PRO A 1100 -25.54 -5.30 69.13
N PRO A 1101 -26.33 -4.72 70.06
CA PRO A 1101 -27.56 -3.98 69.75
C PRO A 1101 -27.57 -2.60 70.42
N LEU A 1102 -27.07 -1.55 69.78
CA LEU A 1102 -27.37 -0.19 70.23
C LEU A 1102 -28.59 0.36 69.48
N ARG A 1103 -29.78 0.05 70.02
CA ARG A 1103 -31.10 0.56 69.60
C ARG A 1103 -31.30 2.07 69.86
N SER A 1104 -30.25 2.89 69.83
CA SER A 1104 -30.38 4.31 70.10
C SER A 1104 -29.33 5.14 69.36
N LEU A 1105 -29.78 5.81 68.29
CA LEU A 1105 -29.05 6.88 67.59
C LEU A 1105 -28.60 7.99 68.56
N SER A 1106 -29.32 8.19 69.68
CA SER A 1106 -28.97 9.22 70.66
C SER A 1106 -27.77 8.86 71.54
N LEU A 1107 -27.51 7.56 71.78
CA LEU A 1107 -26.31 7.12 72.50
C LEU A 1107 -25.08 7.19 71.60
N PHE A 1108 -25.24 6.87 70.32
CA PHE A 1108 -24.20 7.02 69.29
C PHE A 1108 -23.78 8.49 69.13
N LEU A 1109 -24.75 9.41 68.97
CA LEU A 1109 -24.48 10.85 68.87
C LEU A 1109 -23.80 11.39 70.12
N ARG A 1110 -24.20 10.92 71.32
CA ARG A 1110 -23.63 11.37 72.59
C ARG A 1110 -22.21 10.85 72.83
N THR A 1111 -21.88 9.68 72.30
CA THR A 1111 -20.54 9.08 72.36
C THR A 1111 -19.61 9.67 71.30
N ALA A 1112 -20.12 9.93 70.09
CA ALA A 1112 -19.42 10.68 69.05
C ALA A 1112 -19.16 12.14 69.48
N GLU A 1113 -20.10 12.78 70.19
CA GLU A 1113 -19.92 14.10 70.79
C GLU A 1113 -18.86 14.10 71.90
N LEU A 1114 -18.79 13.03 72.72
CA LEU A 1114 -17.73 12.84 73.73
C LEU A 1114 -16.35 12.60 73.10
N LEU A 1115 -16.27 11.80 72.03
CA LEU A 1115 -15.06 11.55 71.23
C LEU A 1115 -14.57 12.83 70.54
N LEU A 1116 -15.48 13.58 69.93
CA LEU A 1116 -15.19 14.87 69.30
C LEU A 1116 -14.78 15.91 70.36
N ARG A 1117 -15.45 15.98 71.52
CA ARG A 1117 -15.06 16.89 72.62
C ARG A 1117 -13.70 16.56 73.22
N GLY A 1118 -13.35 15.28 73.34
CA GLY A 1118 -12.03 14.83 73.81
C GLY A 1118 -10.89 15.10 72.81
N ALA A 1119 -11.21 15.15 71.51
CA ALA A 1119 -10.26 15.44 70.43
C ALA A 1119 -10.03 16.94 70.16
N ILE A 1120 -10.91 17.83 70.65
CA ILE A 1120 -10.83 19.29 70.44
C ILE A 1120 -9.50 19.93 70.93
N PRO A 1121 -8.90 19.55 72.08
CA PRO A 1121 -7.61 20.12 72.50
C PRO A 1121 -6.44 19.76 71.57
N TYR A 1122 -6.56 18.67 70.82
CA TYR A 1122 -5.50 18.10 69.97
C TYR A 1122 -5.65 18.47 68.48
N ALA A 1123 -6.80 19.01 68.08
CA ALA A 1123 -7.06 19.49 66.72
C ALA A 1123 -6.17 20.69 66.30
N SER A 1124 -5.54 21.39 67.25
CA SER A 1124 -4.59 22.47 66.95
C SER A 1124 -3.26 21.95 66.37
N ALA A 1125 -2.81 20.75 66.76
CA ALA A 1125 -1.59 20.12 66.26
C ALA A 1125 -1.77 19.48 64.86
N VAL A 1126 -2.99 19.02 64.54
CA VAL A 1126 -3.34 18.42 63.24
C VAL A 1126 -3.56 19.48 62.15
N SER A 1127 -3.90 20.72 62.54
CA SER A 1127 -4.13 21.86 61.62
C SER A 1127 -2.88 22.26 60.82
N SER A 1128 -1.68 22.08 61.37
CA SER A 1128 -0.40 22.34 60.67
C SER A 1128 -0.06 21.28 59.61
N LEU A 1129 -0.45 20.02 59.82
CA LEU A 1129 -0.29 18.92 58.85
C LEU A 1129 -1.31 18.99 57.71
N LEU A 1130 -2.53 19.46 57.99
CA LEU A 1130 -3.62 19.63 57.01
C LEU A 1130 -3.36 20.74 55.96
N ARG A 1131 -2.55 21.76 56.27
CA ARG A 1131 -2.25 22.84 55.30
C ARG A 1131 -1.26 22.44 54.20
N LEU A 1132 -0.52 21.34 54.34
CA LEU A 1132 0.48 20.93 53.33
C LEU A 1132 -0.10 20.05 52.21
N PHE A 1133 -1.27 19.42 52.40
CA PHE A 1133 -1.81 18.41 51.47
C PHE A 1133 -2.92 18.91 50.52
N VAL A 1134 -3.42 20.13 50.68
CA VAL A 1134 -4.51 20.69 49.82
C VAL A 1134 -3.93 21.39 48.58
N SER A 1135 -2.93 20.79 47.92
CA SER A 1135 -2.30 21.41 46.75
C SER A 1135 -1.92 20.39 45.68
N TYR A 1136 -2.86 19.56 45.20
CA TYR A 1136 -2.79 18.92 43.89
C TYR A 1136 -4.18 18.47 43.40
N PRO A 1137 -4.62 18.79 42.17
CA PRO A 1137 -5.91 18.38 41.63
C PRO A 1137 -5.78 17.23 40.62
N VAL A 1138 -6.50 16.12 40.81
CA VAL A 1138 -6.82 15.18 39.72
C VAL A 1138 -8.25 14.65 39.95
N GLY A 1139 -9.14 14.92 38.99
CA GLY A 1139 -10.52 14.39 38.94
C GLY A 1139 -10.62 13.03 38.25
N PRO A 1140 -11.78 12.36 38.35
CA PRO A 1140 -12.70 12.29 37.19
C PRO A 1140 -14.19 12.55 37.59
N PRO A 1141 -15.16 12.58 36.64
CA PRO A 1141 -16.40 13.37 36.73
C PRO A 1141 -17.56 12.68 37.51
N PRO A 1142 -18.64 13.42 37.86
CA PRO A 1142 -19.71 12.91 38.71
C PRO A 1142 -20.80 12.15 37.93
N PRO A 1143 -21.45 11.12 38.51
CA PRO A 1143 -22.77 10.66 38.09
C PRO A 1143 -23.89 11.42 38.84
N PRO A 1144 -25.15 11.38 38.35
CA PRO A 1144 -26.20 12.33 38.70
C PRO A 1144 -26.87 12.05 40.06
N GLU A 1145 -27.61 13.06 40.49
CA GLU A 1145 -28.13 13.38 41.82
C GLU A 1145 -28.92 12.30 42.59
N GLY A 1146 -28.80 12.35 43.92
CA GLY A 1146 -29.85 11.91 44.85
C GLY A 1146 -29.38 11.03 46.03
N MET A 1147 -29.31 11.62 47.23
CA MET A 1147 -29.44 10.92 48.53
C MET A 1147 -28.28 10.00 49.01
N TYR A 1148 -27.01 10.44 48.97
CA TYR A 1148 -25.90 9.75 49.67
C TYR A 1148 -24.89 10.68 50.39
N SER A 1149 -25.26 11.93 50.70
CA SER A 1149 -24.29 12.93 51.18
C SER A 1149 -23.77 12.71 52.62
N VAL A 1150 -24.55 12.12 53.54
CA VAL A 1150 -24.12 12.00 54.96
C VAL A 1150 -23.27 10.73 55.20
N ARG A 1151 -23.56 9.63 54.51
CA ARG A 1151 -22.74 8.39 54.60
C ARG A 1151 -21.37 8.58 53.94
N PHE A 1152 -21.27 9.32 52.84
CA PHE A 1152 -20.03 9.53 52.10
C PHE A 1152 -19.08 10.50 52.81
N LEU A 1153 -19.58 11.55 53.45
CA LEU A 1153 -18.77 12.46 54.28
C LEU A 1153 -18.22 11.78 55.55
N LEU A 1154 -19.00 10.88 56.17
CA LEU A 1154 -18.55 10.05 57.29
C LEU A 1154 -17.54 8.97 56.85
N PHE A 1155 -17.69 8.40 55.65
CA PHE A 1155 -16.74 7.43 55.09
C PHE A 1155 -15.44 8.11 54.63
N ALA A 1156 -15.50 9.29 54.01
CA ALA A 1156 -14.34 10.03 53.54
C ALA A 1156 -13.54 10.67 54.69
N GLY A 1157 -14.22 11.21 55.70
CA GLY A 1157 -13.58 11.73 56.92
C GLY A 1157 -12.91 10.63 57.75
N ASN A 1158 -13.56 9.47 57.89
CA ASN A 1158 -12.93 8.30 58.52
C ASN A 1158 -11.80 7.73 57.66
N SER A 1159 -11.95 7.62 56.33
CA SER A 1159 -10.91 7.09 55.45
C SER A 1159 -9.64 7.95 55.44
N MET A 1160 -9.77 9.29 55.42
CA MET A 1160 -8.62 10.21 55.49
C MET A 1160 -7.93 10.21 56.87
N LEU A 1161 -8.67 10.14 57.97
CA LEU A 1161 -8.10 10.08 59.32
C LEU A 1161 -7.48 8.71 59.65
N ILE A 1162 -8.10 7.63 59.17
CA ILE A 1162 -7.56 6.26 59.24
C ILE A 1162 -6.25 6.21 58.44
N GLN A 1163 -6.21 6.69 57.19
CA GLN A 1163 -4.97 6.68 56.37
C GLN A 1163 -3.78 7.42 57.02
N SER A 1164 -4.00 8.53 57.72
CA SER A 1164 -2.92 9.27 58.39
C SER A 1164 -2.33 8.57 59.63
N PHE A 1165 -3.08 7.66 60.29
CA PHE A 1165 -2.62 6.95 61.50
C PHE A 1165 -2.40 5.44 61.29
N THR A 1166 -2.89 4.88 60.18
CA THR A 1166 -2.73 3.48 59.77
C THR A 1166 -1.70 3.26 58.68
N THR A 1167 -0.87 4.25 58.35
CA THR A 1167 0.27 4.02 57.47
C THR A 1167 1.38 3.30 58.26
N PRO A 1168 1.87 2.14 57.80
CA PRO A 1168 3.05 1.51 58.38
C PRO A 1168 4.28 2.35 58.05
N GLU A 1169 4.59 3.32 58.91
CA GLU A 1169 5.87 4.02 58.89
C GLU A 1169 6.99 3.06 59.27
N LEU A 1170 8.16 3.21 58.62
CA LEU A 1170 9.39 2.54 59.04
C LEU A 1170 9.73 2.99 60.47
N ILE A 1171 10.16 2.05 61.30
CA ILE A 1171 10.55 2.34 62.69
C ILE A 1171 11.75 3.29 62.65
N SER A 1172 11.58 4.52 63.18
CA SER A 1172 12.61 5.56 63.10
C SER A 1172 13.83 5.26 63.99
N TYR A 1173 15.02 5.64 63.50
CA TYR A 1173 16.29 5.43 64.21
C TYR A 1173 16.40 6.25 65.51
N SER A 1174 15.68 7.39 65.57
CA SER A 1174 15.63 8.33 66.70
C SER A 1174 14.92 7.79 67.96
N GLN A 1175 14.14 6.72 67.85
CA GLN A 1175 13.36 6.18 68.98
C GLN A 1175 14.18 5.40 70.03
N CYS A 1176 15.51 5.32 69.91
CA CYS A 1176 16.40 4.54 70.81
C CYS A 1176 17.18 5.38 71.83
N VAL A 1177 17.02 6.71 71.87
CA VAL A 1177 17.64 7.54 72.93
C VAL A 1177 16.62 7.76 74.03
N ALA A 1178 16.85 7.18 75.20
CA ALA A 1178 16.10 7.52 76.40
C ALA A 1178 16.25 9.03 76.68
N ASP A 1179 15.12 9.72 76.90
CA ASP A 1179 15.13 11.06 77.47
C ASP A 1179 15.95 11.05 78.77
N PRO A 1180 16.96 11.93 78.93
CA PRO A 1180 17.81 11.95 80.12
C PRO A 1180 17.17 12.62 81.34
N TYR A 1181 15.84 12.77 81.38
CA TYR A 1181 15.12 13.44 82.49
C TYR A 1181 14.11 12.50 83.14
N ASP A 1182 14.62 11.48 83.84
CA ASP A 1182 13.87 10.75 84.88
C ASP A 1182 14.74 10.65 86.14
N SER A 1183 14.95 11.81 86.78
CA SER A 1183 15.27 11.93 88.21
C SER A 1183 15.03 13.37 88.69
N ALA A 1184 13.78 13.69 89.06
CA ALA A 1184 13.42 14.70 90.06
C ALA A 1184 11.97 14.48 90.52
#